data_AF-A0AB36G731-F1
#
_entry.id   AF-A0AB36G731-F1
#
_cell.length_a   1.000
_cell.length_b   1.000
_cell.length_c   1.000
_cell.angle_alpha   90.00
_cell.angle_beta   90.00
_cell.angle_gamma   90.00
#
_symmetry.space_group_name_H-M   'P 1'
#
loop_
_entity.id
_entity.type
_entity.pdbx_description
1 polymer ?
#
loop_
_entity_poly.entity_id
_entity_poly.type
_entity_poly.pdbx_seq_one_letter_code
_entity_poly.pdbx_strand_id
1 'polypeptide(L)'
;MIKETHRKNMREYKIRRQLFNILSKNNPNNIKEYDISIPEYKKIKKIIEKIKGKEDFRQSDGLFSDDEKWYLVCKATLDLSSLCDNMNNIQYNAITQCNIIFSECNISLNDKQSENNRIVKTKLYFYNCTFEKTLNLKNIIFEKTLTFNQCKFKRKIRMYSNIFLSHLVFRDCYDKQSKKITSLDLQENEFKGYFFIKNCAIEKINLWKNKFKNRCYFMDCEFGYRQDKDNQAKLNFSNTHFEDNVYFNNSEFYNYADFHECEFDDIACFYGVKFYKTPNFSACYFKEPKAVNLINVDIDKLDFKSVEKYIEDNYKDESYKNETKGIQDEKEIFKIQNEYRLRYAKNLKDSFRVIKDVLITQNNTLEAQEWHKLELYAKEKENHINLSIKDREKNADIFKNILIWFNCVLLNVYRNTSDHHNDFLKILNFTVGMIVLYGVFIFFCQACIEPYSKFFNELKSSVIFIIIGILVFLCCIMFYFNRKKSIFAKSIFFIIAMVFIVLYLVTYFYKTNEYKTILYLVMCYILSIYICYFFFNIKNIIFNIVFKFMLYLVFLFFLINSSQLINPFTGVFSSDKLYESQFEKSLNDLNTSAIINLASILQSDFNLHLKDQNISFTELNSAKALIVANKENLLKLNDANLNRAKEVLGEKYTELLKTINQDKITENTIKSTSVLYGIILLLCIFSLQKTARKNSIVPS
;
A
#
# COMPACT_ATOMS: atom_id res chain seq x y z
N MET A 1 57.65 42.76 27.32
CA MET A 1 57.55 41.36 27.82
C MET A 1 56.91 41.24 29.21
N ILE A 2 57.55 41.64 30.33
CA ILE A 2 56.99 41.44 31.70
C ILE A 2 55.63 42.16 31.93
N LYS A 3 55.47 43.41 31.48
CA LYS A 3 54.19 44.16 31.57
C LYS A 3 53.04 43.52 30.78
N GLU A 4 53.37 42.80 29.72
CA GLU A 4 52.40 42.17 28.82
C GLU A 4 51.90 40.84 29.39
N THR A 5 52.82 40.04 29.95
CA THR A 5 52.50 38.83 30.73
C THR A 5 51.66 39.18 31.97
N HIS A 6 51.99 40.25 32.67
CA HIS A 6 51.25 40.67 33.87
C HIS A 6 49.83 41.18 33.54
N ARG A 7 49.66 41.91 32.43
CA ARG A 7 48.33 42.33 31.92
C ARG A 7 47.50 41.13 31.45
N LYS A 8 48.13 40.13 30.83
CA LYS A 8 47.48 38.89 30.39
C LYS A 8 46.96 38.08 31.58
N ASN A 9 47.80 37.84 32.58
CA ASN A 9 47.42 37.13 33.80
C ASN A 9 46.31 37.86 34.59
N MET A 10 46.33 39.19 34.61
CA MET A 10 45.30 40.01 35.28
C MET A 10 43.94 39.98 34.56
N ARG A 11 43.92 40.00 33.22
CA ARG A 11 42.68 39.76 32.43
C ARG A 11 42.14 38.36 32.65
N GLU A 12 43.03 37.37 32.70
CA GLU A 12 42.69 35.96 32.87
C GLU A 12 42.09 35.67 34.23
N TYR A 13 42.69 36.18 35.31
CA TYR A 13 42.11 36.14 36.65
C TYR A 13 40.73 36.81 36.70
N LYS A 14 40.59 37.98 36.06
CA LYS A 14 39.32 38.70 36.01
C LYS A 14 38.21 37.87 35.36
N ILE A 15 38.47 37.22 34.22
CA ILE A 15 37.47 36.37 33.54
C ILE A 15 37.13 35.13 34.37
N ARG A 16 38.13 34.44 34.94
CA ARG A 16 37.92 33.27 35.83
C ARG A 16 37.00 33.64 37.01
N ARG A 17 37.28 34.76 37.67
CA ARG A 17 36.52 35.23 38.83
C ARG A 17 35.11 35.70 38.46
N GLN A 18 34.94 36.35 37.29
CA GLN A 18 33.62 36.68 36.77
C GLN A 18 32.80 35.43 36.45
N LEU A 19 33.41 34.42 35.82
CA LEU A 19 32.74 33.15 35.52
C LEU A 19 32.37 32.40 36.80
N PHE A 20 33.25 32.39 37.80
CA PHE A 20 32.96 31.85 39.13
C PHE A 20 31.75 32.53 39.76
N ASN A 21 31.71 33.86 39.80
CA ASN A 21 30.60 34.62 40.37
C ASN A 21 29.26 34.34 39.67
N ILE A 22 29.29 34.09 38.36
CA ILE A 22 28.08 33.77 37.58
C ILE A 22 27.60 32.35 37.87
N LEU A 23 28.51 31.37 37.84
CA LEU A 23 28.18 29.97 38.04
C LEU A 23 27.82 29.65 39.51
N SER A 24 28.38 30.39 40.47
CA SER A 24 28.14 30.22 41.91
C SER A 24 26.93 31.00 42.43
N LYS A 25 26.36 31.92 41.64
CA LYS A 25 25.33 32.90 42.06
C LYS A 25 24.16 32.30 42.82
N ASN A 26 23.68 31.13 42.41
CA ASN A 26 22.52 30.49 43.03
C ASN A 26 22.90 29.36 43.99
N ASN A 27 24.16 28.90 43.99
CA ASN A 27 24.60 27.81 44.86
C ASN A 27 26.13 27.82 45.07
N PRO A 28 26.65 28.73 45.91
CA PRO A 28 28.10 28.98 46.02
C PRO A 28 28.89 27.82 46.63
N ASN A 29 28.22 26.88 47.30
CA ASN A 29 28.87 25.71 47.91
C ASN A 29 29.17 24.57 46.92
N ASN A 30 28.56 24.59 45.72
CA ASN A 30 28.62 23.48 44.75
C ASN A 30 29.64 23.68 43.62
N ILE A 31 30.29 24.84 43.56
CA ILE A 31 31.39 25.14 42.65
C ILE A 31 32.46 25.88 43.43
N LYS A 32 33.73 25.50 43.27
CA LYS A 32 34.87 26.20 43.84
C LYS A 32 35.68 26.88 42.74
N GLU A 33 36.40 27.95 43.05
CA GLU A 33 37.14 28.73 42.03
C GLU A 33 38.17 27.87 41.27
N TYR A 34 38.70 26.80 41.88
CA TYR A 34 39.60 25.84 41.23
C TYR A 34 38.90 24.86 40.27
N ASP A 35 37.57 24.73 40.33
CA ASP A 35 36.79 23.92 39.36
C ASP A 35 36.70 24.62 37.98
N ILE A 36 37.05 25.91 37.94
CA ILE A 36 37.14 26.73 36.74
C ILE A 36 38.61 26.87 36.36
N SER A 37 39.05 26.14 35.35
CA SER A 37 40.42 26.17 34.89
C SER A 37 40.56 26.88 33.54
N ILE A 38 41.41 27.91 33.48
CA ILE A 38 42.12 28.30 32.26
C ILE A 38 43.05 27.14 31.90
N PRO A 39 43.03 26.70 30.62
CA PRO A 39 43.69 25.49 30.18
C PRO A 39 45.20 25.69 30.10
N GLU A 40 45.90 25.63 31.23
CA GLU A 40 47.34 25.41 31.23
C GLU A 40 47.64 23.91 31.25
N TYR A 41 48.37 23.45 30.23
CA TYR A 41 49.17 22.21 30.15
C TYR A 41 48.50 20.83 29.90
N LYS A 42 48.84 20.25 28.73
CA LYS A 42 48.83 18.82 28.29
C LYS A 42 47.55 17.97 28.43
N LYS A 43 46.86 18.00 29.57
CA LYS A 43 45.70 17.15 29.89
C LYS A 43 44.46 17.54 29.08
N ILE A 44 44.20 18.83 28.92
CA ILE A 44 43.10 19.36 28.11
C ILE A 44 43.42 19.27 26.62
N LYS A 45 44.68 19.48 26.20
CA LYS A 45 45.10 19.20 24.83
C LYS A 45 44.78 17.76 24.46
N LYS A 46 45.05 16.79 25.34
CA LYS A 46 44.61 15.40 25.17
C LYS A 46 43.09 15.21 25.14
N ILE A 47 42.31 15.93 25.94
CA ILE A 47 40.83 15.87 25.89
C ILE A 47 40.31 16.45 24.58
N ILE A 48 40.80 17.61 24.16
CA ILE A 48 40.48 18.25 22.89
C ILE A 48 40.97 17.40 21.70
N GLU A 49 42.20 16.86 21.74
CA GLU A 49 42.75 15.91 20.76
C GLU A 49 41.94 14.60 20.75
N LYS A 50 41.42 14.12 21.89
CA LYS A 50 40.54 12.95 21.96
C LYS A 50 39.12 13.26 21.45
N ILE A 51 38.64 14.48 21.64
CA ILE A 51 37.39 14.99 21.07
C ILE A 51 37.53 15.18 19.55
N LYS A 52 38.68 15.69 19.08
CA LYS A 52 39.02 15.92 17.67
C LYS A 52 39.43 14.64 16.93
N GLY A 53 40.06 13.69 17.62
CA GLY A 53 40.64 12.45 17.08
C GLY A 53 39.70 11.26 17.07
N LYS A 54 38.45 11.41 17.55
CA LYS A 54 37.37 10.49 17.17
C LYS A 54 36.98 10.82 15.73
N GLU A 55 37.67 10.15 14.80
CA GLU A 55 37.48 10.25 13.36
C GLU A 55 36.02 10.06 12.99
N ASP A 56 35.39 11.15 12.53
CA ASP A 56 34.20 11.14 11.68
C ASP A 56 33.89 12.52 11.06
N PHE A 57 34.90 13.38 10.96
CA PHE A 57 34.83 14.75 10.44
C PHE A 57 35.34 14.85 8.99
N ARG A 58 35.08 13.87 8.13
CA ARG A 58 35.32 14.02 6.69
C ARG A 58 34.19 14.79 6.00
N GLN A 59 33.87 15.99 6.51
CA GLN A 59 33.42 17.11 5.70
C GLN A 59 34.17 18.33 6.27
N SER A 60 34.98 18.95 5.43
CA SER A 60 36.12 19.83 5.72
C SER A 60 35.81 21.20 6.35
N ASP A 61 34.72 21.33 7.10
CA ASP A 61 34.32 22.61 7.70
C ASP A 61 34.54 22.57 9.21
N GLY A 62 35.64 23.16 9.64
CA GLY A 62 36.13 23.15 11.01
C GLY A 62 35.10 23.67 12.02
N LEU A 63 34.48 22.76 12.76
CA LEU A 63 33.64 23.09 13.92
C LEU A 63 34.42 23.74 15.07
N PHE A 64 35.76 23.80 14.99
CA PHE A 64 36.65 24.42 15.97
C PHE A 64 37.80 25.12 15.24
N SER A 65 37.88 26.46 15.30
CA SER A 65 39.11 27.17 14.96
C SER A 65 40.16 26.93 16.04
N ASP A 66 41.41 26.73 15.63
CA ASP A 66 42.52 26.40 16.52
C ASP A 66 43.00 27.59 17.37
N ASP A 67 42.53 28.81 17.08
CA ASP A 67 43.03 30.06 17.64
C ASP A 67 42.15 30.71 18.73
N GLU A 68 41.01 30.10 19.12
CA GLU A 68 40.10 30.67 20.12
C GLU A 68 40.40 30.21 21.57
N LYS A 69 40.30 31.12 22.55
CA LYS A 69 40.52 30.80 23.98
C LYS A 69 39.32 30.11 24.63
N TRP A 70 39.57 28.99 25.33
CA TRP A 70 38.57 28.19 26.02
C TRP A 70 38.73 28.21 27.54
N TYR A 71 37.63 28.09 28.27
CA TYR A 71 37.57 27.94 29.73
C TYR A 71 36.90 26.61 30.08
N LEU A 72 37.49 25.83 30.98
CA LEU A 72 36.98 24.52 31.37
C LEU A 72 36.36 24.57 32.77
N VAL A 73 35.12 24.09 32.88
CA VAL A 73 34.40 23.85 34.12
C VAL A 73 34.25 22.34 34.27
N CYS A 74 34.83 21.75 35.31
CA CYS A 74 34.86 20.29 35.49
C CYS A 74 34.14 19.83 36.75
N LYS A 75 33.36 18.75 36.65
CA LYS A 75 32.78 18.00 37.80
C LYS A 75 31.96 18.85 38.79
N ALA A 76 31.53 20.03 38.38
CA ALA A 76 30.70 20.93 39.16
C ALA A 76 29.23 20.51 39.11
N THR A 77 28.49 20.79 40.19
CA THR A 77 27.02 20.75 40.18
C THR A 77 26.50 22.18 40.05
N LEU A 78 25.91 22.49 38.89
CA LEU A 78 25.52 23.84 38.50
C LEU A 78 24.00 23.97 38.58
N ASP A 79 23.48 24.91 39.38
CA ASP A 79 22.06 25.30 39.35
C ASP A 79 21.95 26.70 38.76
N LEU A 80 21.77 26.76 37.44
CA LEU A 80 21.74 27.97 36.65
C LEU A 80 20.28 28.43 36.51
N SER A 81 20.00 29.66 36.97
CA SER A 81 18.67 30.28 36.86
C SER A 81 18.32 30.67 35.42
N SER A 82 19.30 30.89 34.55
CA SER A 82 19.12 31.09 33.12
C SER A 82 20.47 30.84 32.44
N LEU A 83 20.47 30.22 31.27
CA LEU A 83 21.69 30.12 30.47
C LEU A 83 22.10 31.52 29.96
N CYS A 84 21.10 32.37 29.67
CA CYS A 84 21.28 33.63 28.98
C CYS A 84 21.46 34.82 29.92
N ASP A 85 20.70 34.95 31.02
CA ASP A 85 20.86 36.07 31.96
C ASP A 85 22.24 36.03 32.64
N ASN A 86 22.79 34.83 32.78
CA ASN A 86 24.12 34.59 33.31
C ASN A 86 25.23 34.98 32.31
N MET A 87 24.97 34.87 31.00
CA MET A 87 25.97 35.12 29.95
C MET A 87 25.87 36.51 29.32
N ASN A 88 24.75 37.20 29.50
CA ASN A 88 24.46 38.54 28.95
C ASN A 88 24.48 39.66 29.99
N ASN A 89 24.86 39.36 31.23
CA ASN A 89 24.91 40.37 32.27
C ASN A 89 25.94 41.45 31.89
N ILE A 90 25.45 42.67 31.67
CA ILE A 90 26.21 43.87 31.22
C ILE A 90 27.40 44.17 32.16
N GLN A 91 27.31 43.75 33.43
CA GLN A 91 28.40 43.87 34.40
C GLN A 91 29.63 43.00 34.04
N TYR A 92 29.48 42.00 33.17
CA TYR A 92 30.47 40.97 32.85
C TYR A 92 30.80 40.89 31.34
N ASN A 93 31.00 42.05 30.69
CA ASN A 93 31.37 42.19 29.28
C ASN A 93 32.60 41.37 28.81
N ALA A 94 33.44 40.83 29.69
CA ALA A 94 34.58 40.00 29.29
C ALA A 94 34.19 38.55 28.98
N ILE A 95 33.06 38.05 29.49
CA ILE A 95 32.59 36.68 29.26
C ILE A 95 31.94 36.53 27.89
N THR A 96 31.34 37.58 27.34
CA THR A 96 30.71 37.59 26.00
C THR A 96 31.67 37.27 24.85
N GLN A 97 32.99 37.24 25.12
CA GLN A 97 34.05 36.90 24.17
C GLN A 97 34.74 35.55 24.48
N CYS A 98 34.24 34.76 25.42
CA CYS A 98 34.89 33.53 25.90
C CYS A 98 34.15 32.26 25.45
N ASN A 99 34.92 31.22 25.08
CA ASN A 99 34.38 29.89 24.83
C ASN A 99 34.43 29.04 26.10
N ILE A 100 33.39 28.26 26.38
CA ILE A 100 33.27 27.51 27.63
C ILE A 100 33.01 26.03 27.36
N ILE A 101 33.78 25.18 28.03
CA ILE A 101 33.59 23.74 28.11
C ILE A 101 33.09 23.40 29.50
N PHE A 102 31.92 22.76 29.59
CA PHE A 102 31.46 22.06 30.79
C PHE A 102 31.76 20.59 30.60
N SER A 103 32.51 19.97 31.50
CA SER A 103 32.91 18.57 31.42
C SER A 103 32.51 17.81 32.67
N GLU A 104 31.74 16.74 32.50
CA GLU A 104 31.28 15.88 33.61
C GLU A 104 30.47 16.65 34.67
N CYS A 105 29.76 17.71 34.27
CA CYS A 105 28.96 18.52 35.18
C CYS A 105 27.52 17.97 35.33
N ASN A 106 26.96 18.13 36.52
CA ASN A 106 25.52 17.96 36.75
C ASN A 106 24.85 19.34 36.66
N ILE A 107 23.95 19.51 35.71
CA ILE A 107 23.38 20.80 35.36
C ILE A 107 21.88 20.80 35.63
N SER A 108 21.45 21.71 36.48
CA SER A 108 20.06 22.13 36.64
C SER A 108 19.92 23.50 36.00
N LEU A 109 19.16 23.60 34.92
CA LEU A 109 18.83 24.87 34.26
C LEU A 109 17.35 25.15 34.44
N ASN A 110 17.03 26.33 34.95
CA ASN A 110 15.66 26.75 35.25
C ASN A 110 15.35 28.09 34.56
N ASP A 111 15.39 28.15 33.23
CA ASP A 111 15.19 29.41 32.51
C ASP A 111 13.76 29.93 32.72
N LYS A 112 13.62 31.06 33.43
CA LYS A 112 12.35 31.76 33.59
C LYS A 112 12.02 32.49 32.29
N GLN A 113 10.76 32.40 31.86
CA GLN A 113 10.24 33.09 30.67
C GLN A 113 10.54 34.59 30.75
N SER A 114 11.29 35.11 29.78
CA SER A 114 11.44 36.56 29.56
C SER A 114 10.94 36.91 28.16
N GLU A 115 10.31 38.07 28.04
CA GLU A 115 9.67 38.53 26.79
C GLU A 115 10.66 39.06 25.75
N ASN A 116 11.92 39.34 26.12
CA ASN A 116 12.91 39.95 25.22
C ASN A 116 13.83 38.90 24.55
N ASN A 117 14.19 39.15 23.28
CA ASN A 117 15.17 38.37 22.54
C ASN A 117 16.56 38.44 23.22
N ARG A 118 17.01 37.34 23.84
CA ARG A 118 18.32 37.25 24.48
C ARG A 118 19.38 36.79 23.48
N ILE A 119 20.57 37.38 23.43
CA ILE A 119 21.63 37.02 22.47
C ILE A 119 22.76 36.28 23.17
N VAL A 120 23.04 35.02 22.86
CA VAL A 120 24.19 34.28 23.40
C VAL A 120 25.38 34.39 22.44
N LYS A 121 26.44 35.07 22.87
CA LYS A 121 27.66 35.33 22.09
C LYS A 121 28.82 34.38 22.37
N THR A 122 28.63 33.47 23.32
CA THR A 122 29.65 32.56 23.81
C THR A 122 29.46 31.17 23.22
N LYS A 123 30.57 30.51 22.87
CA LYS A 123 30.52 29.11 22.46
C LYS A 123 30.34 28.24 23.68
N LEU A 124 29.32 27.39 23.66
CA LEU A 124 28.97 26.53 24.78
C LEU A 124 29.15 25.07 24.39
N TYR A 125 30.03 24.37 25.09
CA TYR A 125 30.32 22.96 24.84
C TYR A 125 30.10 22.13 26.10
N PHE A 126 29.09 21.27 26.10
CA PHE A 126 28.79 20.35 27.19
C PHE A 126 29.33 18.96 26.82
N TYR A 127 30.26 18.43 27.61
CA TYR A 127 30.88 17.13 27.42
C TYR A 127 30.55 16.21 28.60
N ASN A 128 29.89 15.10 28.32
CA ASN A 128 29.53 14.09 29.33
C ASN A 128 28.77 14.69 30.54
N CYS A 129 28.00 15.76 30.31
CA CYS A 129 27.20 16.42 31.34
C CYS A 129 25.84 15.73 31.52
N THR A 130 25.29 15.76 32.73
CA THR A 130 23.93 15.29 33.02
C THR A 130 23.02 16.47 33.31
N PHE A 131 21.92 16.58 32.57
CA PHE A 131 20.86 17.56 32.80
C PHE A 131 19.74 16.93 33.62
N GLU A 132 19.60 17.39 34.86
CA GLU A 132 18.65 16.85 35.85
C GLU A 132 17.22 17.39 35.65
N LYS A 133 17.11 18.66 35.24
CA LYS A 133 15.85 19.38 34.98
C LYS A 133 15.60 19.52 33.48
N THR A 134 14.38 19.95 33.12
CA THR A 134 14.00 20.27 31.74
C THR A 134 14.85 21.42 31.22
N LEU A 135 15.54 21.23 30.08
CA LEU A 135 16.24 22.31 29.40
C LEU A 135 15.24 23.09 28.56
N ASN A 136 14.93 24.32 28.94
CA ASN A 136 13.98 25.18 28.22
C ASN A 136 14.69 26.44 27.70
N LEU A 137 14.76 26.61 26.39
CA LEU A 137 15.40 27.73 25.71
C LEU A 137 14.39 28.36 24.74
N LYS A 138 13.98 29.60 25.00
CA LYS A 138 12.94 30.26 24.18
C LYS A 138 13.36 31.69 23.83
N ASN A 139 13.11 32.10 22.59
CA ASN A 139 13.39 33.46 22.09
C ASN A 139 14.88 33.86 22.26
N ILE A 140 15.80 32.95 21.98
CA ILE A 140 17.25 33.19 22.11
C ILE A 140 17.90 33.21 20.72
N ILE A 141 18.80 34.17 20.51
CA ILE A 141 19.67 34.25 19.34
C ILE A 141 21.05 33.71 19.73
N PHE A 142 21.47 32.60 19.13
CA PHE A 142 22.79 32.02 19.35
C PHE A 142 23.75 32.49 18.24
N GLU A 143 24.61 33.47 18.54
CA GLU A 143 25.68 33.94 17.65
C GLU A 143 26.80 32.90 17.49
N LYS A 144 27.02 32.07 18.52
CA LYS A 144 28.07 31.03 18.56
C LYS A 144 27.49 29.65 18.83
N THR A 145 28.30 28.63 18.56
CA THR A 145 27.88 27.23 18.58
C THR A 145 27.44 26.75 19.97
N LEU A 146 26.35 26.00 20.02
CA LEU A 146 25.87 25.25 21.18
C LEU A 146 26.07 23.74 20.91
N THR A 147 26.82 23.05 21.76
CA THR A 147 27.13 21.62 21.58
C THR A 147 26.86 20.80 22.83
N PHE A 148 26.18 19.67 22.64
CA PHE A 148 25.98 18.63 23.63
C PHE A 148 26.63 17.33 23.12
N ASN A 149 27.72 16.92 23.75
CA ASN A 149 28.47 15.71 23.40
C ASN A 149 28.47 14.72 24.57
N GLN A 150 28.02 13.49 24.33
CA GLN A 150 27.88 12.42 25.34
C GLN A 150 26.97 12.80 26.52
N CYS A 151 26.18 13.86 26.39
CA CYS A 151 25.30 14.35 27.45
C CYS A 151 24.11 13.42 27.70
N LYS A 152 23.62 13.43 28.94
CA LYS A 152 22.41 12.72 29.37
C LYS A 152 21.35 13.72 29.81
N PHE A 153 20.12 13.57 29.32
CA PHE A 153 18.98 14.42 29.66
C PHE A 153 17.90 13.59 30.33
N LYS A 154 17.76 13.75 31.66
CA LYS A 154 16.74 13.02 32.44
C LYS A 154 15.32 13.51 32.20
N ARG A 155 15.17 14.72 31.64
CA ARG A 155 13.90 15.38 31.33
C ARG A 155 13.93 15.92 29.90
N LYS A 156 12.83 16.56 29.48
CA LYS A 156 12.64 17.06 28.11
C LYS A 156 13.59 18.20 27.78
N ILE A 157 14.00 18.29 26.53
CA ILE A 157 14.66 19.46 25.93
C ILE A 157 13.59 20.20 25.13
N ARG A 158 13.48 21.50 25.34
CA ARG A 158 12.50 22.41 24.74
C ARG A 158 13.23 23.62 24.18
N MET A 159 13.21 23.79 22.87
CA MET A 159 13.76 24.98 22.22
C MET A 159 12.73 25.59 21.27
N TYR A 160 12.26 26.79 21.56
CA TYR A 160 11.17 27.44 20.83
C TYR A 160 11.55 28.82 20.31
N SER A 161 11.23 29.09 19.04
CA SER A 161 11.36 30.44 18.46
C SER A 161 12.77 31.03 18.61
N ASN A 162 13.81 30.19 18.56
CA ASN A 162 15.21 30.60 18.63
C ASN A 162 15.79 30.83 17.25
N ILE A 163 16.85 31.62 17.18
CA ILE A 163 17.64 31.84 15.96
C ILE A 163 19.07 31.36 16.19
N PHE A 164 19.49 30.32 15.49
CA PHE A 164 20.85 29.81 15.54
C PHE A 164 21.66 30.38 14.38
N LEU A 165 22.43 31.45 14.62
CA LEU A 165 23.33 32.02 13.62
C LEU A 165 24.55 31.13 13.37
N SER A 166 24.97 30.39 14.40
CA SER A 166 25.98 29.32 14.31
C SER A 166 25.31 27.95 14.52
N HIS A 167 26.07 26.94 14.93
CA HIS A 167 25.65 25.54 14.92
C HIS A 167 24.94 25.12 16.22
N LEU A 168 23.97 24.21 16.09
CA LEU A 168 23.43 23.42 17.20
C LEU A 168 23.81 21.95 16.99
N VAL A 169 24.50 21.36 17.97
CA VAL A 169 25.13 20.03 17.82
C VAL A 169 24.77 19.11 18.97
N PHE A 170 24.25 17.93 18.65
CA PHE A 170 24.08 16.78 19.54
C PHE A 170 24.92 15.62 19.01
N ARG A 171 25.81 15.07 19.84
CA ARG A 171 26.71 13.98 19.44
C ARG A 171 26.85 12.93 20.52
N ASP A 172 26.91 11.66 20.12
CA ASP A 172 27.22 10.53 21.01
C ASP A 172 26.29 10.51 22.25
N CYS A 173 25.08 11.08 22.13
CA CYS A 173 24.04 11.06 23.16
C CYS A 173 23.32 9.71 23.08
N TYR A 174 24.11 8.64 23.14
CA TYR A 174 23.71 7.26 23.02
C TYR A 174 24.33 6.46 24.17
N ASP A 175 23.57 5.52 24.71
CA ASP A 175 24.09 4.46 25.56
C ASP A 175 23.41 3.16 25.10
N LYS A 176 24.18 2.11 24.82
CA LYS A 176 23.69 0.82 24.30
C LYS A 176 22.61 0.18 25.19
N GLN A 177 22.44 0.68 26.42
CA GLN A 177 21.48 0.21 27.42
C GLN A 177 20.34 1.22 27.73
N SER A 178 20.45 2.50 27.35
CA SER A 178 19.37 3.50 27.59
C SER A 178 19.46 4.73 26.67
N LYS A 179 18.31 5.22 26.18
CA LYS A 179 18.28 6.45 25.40
C LYS A 179 18.63 7.65 26.29
N LYS A 180 19.62 8.45 25.89
CA LYS A 180 20.06 9.61 26.67
C LYS A 180 19.18 10.86 26.48
N ILE A 181 18.30 10.87 25.48
CA ILE A 181 17.38 11.98 25.21
C ILE A 181 15.94 11.48 25.25
N THR A 182 15.22 11.81 26.33
CA THR A 182 13.82 11.40 26.52
C THR A 182 12.83 12.16 25.65
N SER A 183 13.13 13.41 25.30
CA SER A 183 12.29 14.22 24.43
C SER A 183 13.12 15.39 23.91
N LEU A 184 13.19 15.54 22.59
CA LEU A 184 13.78 16.68 21.91
C LEU A 184 12.68 17.45 21.19
N ASP A 185 12.29 18.59 21.75
CA ASP A 185 11.19 19.40 21.26
C ASP A 185 11.74 20.73 20.77
N LEU A 186 11.97 20.85 19.47
CA LEU A 186 12.47 22.05 18.81
C LEU A 186 11.37 22.55 17.88
N GLN A 187 10.73 23.68 18.18
CA GLN A 187 9.65 24.19 17.31
C GLN A 187 9.89 25.64 16.91
N GLU A 188 9.52 25.97 15.67
CA GLU A 188 9.54 27.34 15.15
C GLU A 188 10.91 28.05 15.24
N ASN A 189 12.02 27.30 15.19
CA ASN A 189 13.36 27.88 15.21
C ASN A 189 13.88 28.12 13.78
N GLU A 190 14.77 29.11 13.65
CA GLU A 190 15.51 29.39 12.42
C GLU A 190 17.00 29.02 12.60
N PHE A 191 17.52 28.15 11.74
CA PHE A 191 18.90 27.70 11.75
C PHE A 191 19.65 28.27 10.55
N LYS A 192 20.51 29.26 10.76
CA LYS A 192 21.43 29.79 9.74
C LYS A 192 22.77 29.04 9.72
N GLY A 193 23.17 28.45 10.85
CA GLY A 193 24.27 27.49 10.89
C GLY A 193 23.77 26.05 10.87
N TYR A 194 24.69 25.10 10.71
CA TYR A 194 24.40 23.66 10.75
C TYR A 194 23.62 23.20 11.98
N PHE A 195 22.62 22.33 11.76
CA PHE A 195 22.01 21.52 12.81
C PHE A 195 22.50 20.08 12.68
N PHE A 196 23.11 19.54 13.73
CA PHE A 196 23.79 18.26 13.66
C PHE A 196 23.40 17.36 14.82
N ILE A 197 22.75 16.23 14.53
CA ILE A 197 22.51 15.13 15.46
C ILE A 197 23.23 13.91 14.90
N LYS A 198 24.20 13.37 15.64
CA LYS A 198 24.91 12.14 15.24
C LYS A 198 25.07 11.15 16.38
N ASN A 199 24.86 9.87 16.10
CA ASN A 199 25.04 8.79 17.06
C ASN A 199 24.25 9.07 18.35
N CYS A 200 22.96 9.36 18.21
CA CYS A 200 22.07 9.75 19.29
C CYS A 200 20.86 8.82 19.34
N ALA A 201 20.41 8.50 20.56
CA ALA A 201 19.17 7.78 20.82
C ALA A 201 18.13 8.75 21.41
N ILE A 202 17.06 9.03 20.65
CA ILE A 202 16.02 10.00 20.98
C ILE A 202 14.65 9.30 21.06
N GLU A 203 13.97 9.42 22.20
CA GLU A 203 12.68 8.75 22.40
C GLU A 203 11.53 9.45 21.70
N LYS A 204 11.43 10.77 21.84
CA LYS A 204 10.41 11.61 21.19
C LYS A 204 11.11 12.79 20.54
N ILE A 205 10.77 13.08 19.29
CA ILE A 205 11.31 14.24 18.58
C ILE A 205 10.16 15.05 17.98
N ASN A 206 10.28 16.36 18.07
CA ASN A 206 9.38 17.29 17.40
C ASN A 206 10.21 18.42 16.81
N LEU A 207 10.17 18.56 15.49
CA LEU A 207 10.83 19.60 14.70
C LEU A 207 9.84 20.52 14.01
N TRP A 208 8.59 20.58 14.48
CA TRP A 208 7.51 21.31 13.81
C TRP A 208 7.87 22.75 13.46
N LYS A 209 7.65 23.12 12.19
CA LYS A 209 7.85 24.49 11.67
C LYS A 209 9.24 25.08 11.83
N ASN A 210 10.29 24.26 11.94
CA ASN A 210 11.65 24.77 11.88
C ASN A 210 12.03 25.13 10.44
N LYS A 211 12.94 26.11 10.33
CA LYS A 211 13.54 26.53 9.07
C LYS A 211 15.06 26.35 9.11
N PHE A 212 15.58 25.49 8.25
CA PHE A 212 17.01 25.20 8.13
C PHE A 212 17.56 25.86 6.86
N LYS A 213 18.28 26.97 7.01
CA LYS A 213 18.92 27.70 5.90
C LYS A 213 20.26 27.10 5.47
N ASN A 214 20.75 26.13 6.23
CA ASN A 214 22.06 25.52 6.06
C ASN A 214 21.93 24.03 6.39
N ARG A 215 22.95 23.25 6.05
CA ARG A 215 22.88 21.78 6.09
C ARG A 215 22.43 21.22 7.44
N CYS A 216 21.59 20.19 7.36
CA CYS A 216 21.03 19.50 8.51
C CYS A 216 21.41 18.02 8.51
N TYR A 217 21.77 17.47 9.66
CA TYR A 217 22.27 16.09 9.77
C TYR A 217 21.60 15.34 10.91
N PHE A 218 21.07 14.16 10.60
CA PHE A 218 20.56 13.12 11.50
C PHE A 218 21.26 11.81 11.12
N MET A 219 22.48 11.61 11.62
CA MET A 219 23.37 10.53 11.19
C MET A 219 23.45 9.45 12.25
N ASP A 220 23.27 8.18 11.87
CA ASP A 220 23.42 7.03 12.77
C ASP A 220 22.54 7.17 14.04
N CYS A 221 21.30 7.65 13.88
CA CYS A 221 20.40 7.96 14.99
C CYS A 221 19.32 6.91 15.20
N GLU A 222 18.91 6.70 16.45
CA GLU A 222 17.77 5.84 16.81
C GLU A 222 16.61 6.70 17.34
N PHE A 223 15.47 6.70 16.64
CA PHE A 223 14.27 7.44 17.00
C PHE A 223 13.13 6.51 17.45
N GLY A 224 12.54 6.76 18.63
CA GLY A 224 11.45 5.94 19.19
C GLY A 224 11.93 4.58 19.75
N TYR A 225 11.03 3.72 20.27
CA TYR A 225 11.40 2.44 20.91
C TYR A 225 11.08 1.22 20.07
N ARG A 226 11.97 0.21 20.10
CA ARG A 226 11.71 -1.13 19.51
C ARG A 226 10.39 -1.76 19.96
N GLN A 227 9.93 -1.48 21.19
CA GLN A 227 8.71 -2.03 21.79
C GLN A 227 7.78 -0.93 22.32
N ASP A 228 7.40 0.02 21.47
CA ASP A 228 6.38 1.03 21.79
C ASP A 228 4.97 0.48 21.52
N LYS A 229 4.42 -0.26 22.50
CA LYS A 229 3.10 -0.94 22.37
C LYS A 229 1.94 0.04 22.13
N ASP A 230 2.06 1.27 22.63
CA ASP A 230 0.99 2.27 22.65
C ASP A 230 1.25 3.44 21.67
N ASN A 231 2.28 3.33 20.83
CA ASN A 231 2.73 4.41 19.93
C ASN A 231 2.95 5.76 20.65
N GLN A 232 3.39 5.75 21.90
CA GLN A 232 3.51 6.97 22.71
C GLN A 232 4.65 7.88 22.24
N ALA A 233 5.62 7.36 21.49
CA ALA A 233 6.68 8.13 20.87
C ALA A 233 6.19 8.82 19.59
N LYS A 234 5.93 10.13 19.66
CA LYS A 234 5.67 10.96 18.48
C LYS A 234 7.01 11.38 17.86
N LEU A 235 7.20 11.09 16.58
CA LEU A 235 8.38 11.46 15.79
C LEU A 235 7.96 12.47 14.71
N ASN A 236 7.86 13.73 15.09
CA ASN A 236 7.29 14.79 14.26
C ASN A 236 8.38 15.62 13.58
N PHE A 237 8.38 15.64 12.25
CA PHE A 237 9.20 16.49 11.40
C PHE A 237 8.34 17.44 10.55
N SER A 238 7.01 17.40 10.70
CA SER A 238 6.08 18.09 9.80
C SER A 238 6.30 19.60 9.70
N ASN A 239 5.92 20.17 8.56
CA ASN A 239 6.04 21.61 8.26
C ASN A 239 7.49 22.14 8.36
N THR A 240 8.51 21.27 8.29
CA THR A 240 9.90 21.71 8.32
C THR A 240 10.36 22.12 6.93
N HIS A 241 11.04 23.27 6.83
CA HIS A 241 11.62 23.75 5.59
C HIS A 241 13.15 23.61 5.63
N PHE A 242 13.70 22.78 4.73
CA PHE A 242 15.13 22.60 4.50
C PHE A 242 15.54 23.33 3.22
N GLU A 243 16.16 24.51 3.34
CA GLU A 243 16.64 25.31 2.20
C GLU A 243 17.99 24.79 1.63
N ASP A 244 18.69 23.96 2.41
CA ASP A 244 19.97 23.32 2.06
C ASP A 244 19.86 21.81 2.37
N ASN A 245 20.92 21.07 2.09
CA ASN A 245 21.01 19.61 2.16
C ASN A 245 20.65 19.05 3.55
N VAL A 246 19.83 18.01 3.57
CA VAL A 246 19.48 17.25 4.79
C VAL A 246 19.85 15.78 4.65
N TYR A 247 20.46 15.22 5.68
CA TYR A 247 20.92 13.83 5.71
C TYR A 247 20.31 13.08 6.89
N PHE A 248 19.58 11.99 6.64
CA PHE A 248 19.03 11.07 7.64
C PHE A 248 19.82 9.76 7.72
N ASN A 249 21.05 9.73 7.21
CA ASN A 249 21.73 8.49 6.86
C ASN A 249 21.87 7.52 8.03
N ASN A 250 21.67 6.23 7.74
CA ASN A 250 21.74 5.11 8.68
C ASN A 250 20.87 5.27 9.93
N SER A 251 19.85 6.13 9.89
CA SER A 251 18.96 6.33 11.03
C SER A 251 17.81 5.32 11.05
N GLU A 252 17.40 4.93 12.25
CA GLU A 252 16.34 3.95 12.50
C GLU A 252 15.12 4.62 13.15
N PHE A 253 13.94 4.47 12.54
CA PHE A 253 12.68 5.02 13.03
C PHE A 253 11.77 3.89 13.53
N TYR A 254 11.70 3.72 14.85
CA TYR A 254 10.92 2.66 15.49
C TYR A 254 9.42 2.97 15.63
N ASN A 255 9.00 4.21 15.34
CA ASN A 255 7.60 4.62 15.35
C ASN A 255 7.26 5.42 14.07
N TYR A 256 5.99 5.81 13.89
CA TYR A 256 5.54 6.60 12.75
C TYR A 256 6.33 7.92 12.67
N ALA A 257 7.15 8.05 11.62
CA ALA A 257 7.89 9.27 11.32
C ALA A 257 7.02 10.17 10.44
N ASP A 258 6.70 11.35 10.95
CA ASP A 258 5.79 12.28 10.29
C ASP A 258 6.54 13.43 9.60
N PHE A 259 6.70 13.33 8.29
CA PHE A 259 7.29 14.35 7.42
C PHE A 259 6.22 15.19 6.70
N HIS A 260 4.96 15.16 7.15
CA HIS A 260 3.88 15.89 6.50
C HIS A 260 4.22 17.35 6.20
N GLU A 261 3.99 17.81 4.96
CA GLU A 261 4.27 19.20 4.54
C GLU A 261 5.73 19.64 4.75
N CYS A 262 6.70 18.72 4.69
CA CYS A 262 8.11 19.12 4.62
C CYS A 262 8.46 19.67 3.23
N GLU A 263 9.30 20.69 3.21
CA GLU A 263 9.86 21.27 1.99
C GLU A 263 11.37 21.02 1.94
N PHE A 264 11.83 20.45 0.83
CA PHE A 264 13.24 20.15 0.57
C PHE A 264 13.69 20.88 -0.70
N ASP A 265 14.47 21.94 -0.55
CA ASP A 265 14.94 22.77 -1.68
C ASP A 265 16.22 22.23 -2.34
N ASP A 266 16.98 21.38 -1.65
CA ASP A 266 18.23 20.75 -2.11
C ASP A 266 18.23 19.24 -1.77
N ILE A 267 19.38 18.58 -1.64
CA ILE A 267 19.48 17.12 -1.40
C ILE A 267 18.73 16.72 -0.12
N ALA A 268 17.81 15.76 -0.26
CA ALA A 268 17.18 15.05 0.85
C ALA A 268 17.67 13.59 0.87
N CYS A 269 18.60 13.28 1.76
CA CYS A 269 19.29 11.99 1.76
C CYS A 269 18.78 11.07 2.86
N PHE A 270 18.16 9.95 2.48
CA PHE A 270 17.66 8.88 3.37
C PHE A 270 18.49 7.60 3.25
N TYR A 271 19.75 7.70 2.85
CA TYR A 271 20.62 6.54 2.63
C TYR A 271 20.68 5.61 3.86
N GLY A 272 20.33 4.34 3.69
CA GLY A 272 20.40 3.35 4.79
C GLY A 272 19.37 3.55 5.90
N VAL A 273 18.35 4.38 5.70
CA VAL A 273 17.28 4.59 6.70
C VAL A 273 16.41 3.36 6.83
N LYS A 274 16.00 3.02 8.06
CA LYS A 274 15.04 1.94 8.32
C LYS A 274 13.75 2.45 8.95
N PHE A 275 12.63 2.18 8.30
CA PHE A 275 11.30 2.49 8.82
C PHE A 275 10.63 1.22 9.36
N TYR A 276 10.49 1.15 10.68
CA TYR A 276 9.81 0.02 11.32
C TYR A 276 8.28 0.14 11.31
N LYS A 277 7.77 1.34 11.02
CA LYS A 277 6.35 1.65 10.80
C LYS A 277 6.22 2.63 9.64
N THR A 278 5.04 2.68 9.04
CA THR A 278 4.73 3.48 7.85
C THR A 278 5.05 4.96 8.05
N PRO A 279 6.03 5.53 7.31
CA PRO A 279 6.31 6.96 7.37
C PRO A 279 5.21 7.76 6.65
N ASN A 280 5.01 9.00 7.08
CA ASN A 280 4.08 9.92 6.43
C ASN A 280 4.87 10.97 5.65
N PHE A 281 4.78 10.93 4.32
CA PHE A 281 5.37 11.91 3.40
C PHE A 281 4.28 12.72 2.67
N SER A 282 3.04 12.73 3.19
CA SER A 282 1.93 13.44 2.54
C SER A 282 2.22 14.93 2.43
N ALA A 283 1.90 15.50 1.27
CA ALA A 283 2.17 16.89 0.94
C ALA A 283 3.65 17.31 1.07
N CYS A 284 4.60 16.37 1.06
CA CYS A 284 6.02 16.72 0.94
C CYS A 284 6.30 17.36 -0.41
N TYR A 285 7.12 18.40 -0.40
CA TYR A 285 7.61 19.07 -1.60
C TYR A 285 9.11 18.81 -1.75
N PHE A 286 9.49 18.15 -2.83
CA PHE A 286 10.88 17.99 -3.25
C PHE A 286 11.11 18.88 -4.47
N LYS A 287 11.90 19.94 -4.32
CA LYS A 287 12.19 20.89 -5.40
C LYS A 287 12.95 20.23 -6.55
N GLU A 288 13.90 19.35 -6.23
CA GLU A 288 14.63 18.52 -7.19
C GLU A 288 14.47 17.02 -6.82
N PRO A 289 13.47 16.31 -7.38
CA PRO A 289 13.23 14.90 -7.08
C PRO A 289 14.43 13.98 -7.34
N LYS A 290 15.29 14.29 -8.32
CA LYS A 290 16.49 13.48 -8.60
C LYS A 290 17.56 13.60 -7.51
N ALA A 291 17.52 14.64 -6.67
CA ALA A 291 18.44 14.84 -5.57
C ALA A 291 18.05 14.07 -4.29
N VAL A 292 16.88 13.44 -4.26
CA VAL A 292 16.45 12.64 -3.11
C VAL A 292 17.18 11.31 -3.10
N ASN A 293 17.95 10.97 -2.07
CA ASN A 293 18.63 9.67 -2.02
C ASN A 293 17.83 8.67 -1.20
N LEU A 294 17.23 7.67 -1.85
CA LEU A 294 16.47 6.57 -1.22
C LEU A 294 17.21 5.22 -1.25
N ILE A 295 18.51 5.22 -1.60
CA ILE A 295 19.29 3.98 -1.70
C ILE A 295 19.39 3.30 -0.32
N ASN A 296 19.17 1.98 -0.29
CA ASN A 296 19.19 1.16 0.91
C ASN A 296 18.17 1.58 1.99
N VAL A 297 17.07 2.23 1.61
CA VAL A 297 15.94 2.44 2.53
C VAL A 297 15.24 1.10 2.77
N ASP A 298 15.27 0.63 4.01
CA ASP A 298 14.60 -0.61 4.43
C ASP A 298 13.11 -0.36 4.67
N ILE A 299 12.30 -0.99 3.82
CA ILE A 299 10.84 -0.99 3.87
C ILE A 299 10.24 -2.38 4.10
N ASP A 300 11.03 -3.36 4.56
CA ASP A 300 10.58 -4.76 4.69
C ASP A 300 9.36 -4.93 5.61
N LYS A 301 9.18 -3.98 6.55
CA LYS A 301 8.03 -3.96 7.48
C LYS A 301 6.82 -3.18 6.94
N LEU A 302 6.91 -2.61 5.74
CA LEU A 302 5.81 -1.89 5.09
C LEU A 302 4.99 -2.87 4.23
N ASP A 303 4.00 -3.51 4.85
CA ASP A 303 3.04 -4.38 4.18
C ASP A 303 1.61 -3.83 4.23
N PHE A 304 0.65 -4.54 3.64
CA PHE A 304 -0.76 -4.15 3.70
C PHE A 304 -1.29 -4.05 5.15
N LYS A 305 -0.77 -4.86 6.07
CA LYS A 305 -1.18 -4.81 7.48
C LYS A 305 -0.66 -3.54 8.16
N SER A 306 0.54 -3.08 7.83
CA SER A 306 1.09 -1.84 8.35
C SER A 306 0.30 -0.62 7.88
N VAL A 307 -0.21 -0.63 6.64
CA VAL A 307 -1.12 0.41 6.09
C VAL A 307 -2.43 0.46 6.88
N GLU A 308 -3.07 -0.68 7.13
CA GLU A 308 -4.28 -0.75 7.96
C GLU A 308 -4.01 -0.23 9.37
N LYS A 309 -2.91 -0.70 9.97
CA LYS A 309 -2.52 -0.34 11.33
C LYS A 309 -2.23 1.16 11.47
N TYR A 310 -1.57 1.78 10.49
CA TYR A 310 -1.34 3.23 10.51
C TYR A 310 -2.66 4.01 10.58
N ILE A 311 -3.67 3.63 9.79
CA ILE A 311 -4.97 4.31 9.80
C ILE A 311 -5.67 4.10 11.16
N GLU A 312 -5.63 2.89 11.71
CA GLU A 312 -6.24 2.56 13.00
C GLU A 312 -5.58 3.25 14.19
N ASP A 313 -4.25 3.37 14.15
CA ASP A 313 -3.46 3.95 15.22
C ASP A 313 -3.54 5.49 15.26
N ASN A 314 -3.67 6.14 14.08
CA ASN A 314 -3.52 7.60 13.98
C ASN A 314 -4.84 8.38 13.85
N TYR A 315 -5.97 7.76 13.45
CA TYR A 315 -7.21 8.53 13.20
C TYR A 315 -7.80 9.25 14.43
N LYS A 316 -7.46 8.81 15.65
CA LYS A 316 -7.91 9.42 16.91
C LYS A 316 -6.93 10.50 17.40
N ASP A 317 -6.58 11.42 16.52
CA ASP A 317 -5.73 12.55 16.86
C ASP A 317 -6.43 13.55 17.80
N GLU A 318 -5.71 14.63 18.15
CA GLU A 318 -6.24 15.67 19.05
C GLU A 318 -7.46 16.39 18.45
N SER A 319 -7.49 16.60 17.13
CA SER A 319 -8.63 17.19 16.43
C SER A 319 -9.88 16.31 16.55
N TYR A 320 -9.76 15.00 16.29
CA TYR A 320 -10.85 14.04 16.47
C TYR A 320 -11.39 14.03 17.90
N LYS A 321 -10.48 14.01 18.89
CA LYS A 321 -10.86 14.00 20.32
C LYS A 321 -11.61 15.27 20.71
N ASN A 322 -11.23 16.41 20.15
CA ASN A 322 -11.90 17.69 20.42
C ASN A 322 -13.27 17.75 19.74
N GLU A 323 -13.37 17.30 18.49
CA GLU A 323 -14.61 17.31 17.72
C GLU A 323 -15.66 16.33 18.25
N THR A 324 -15.22 15.16 18.74
CA THR A 324 -16.12 14.18 19.36
C THR A 324 -16.46 14.46 20.82
N LYS A 325 -15.87 15.51 21.42
CA LYS A 325 -16.07 15.83 22.82
C LYS A 325 -17.50 16.34 23.06
N GLY A 326 -18.27 15.59 23.82
CA GLY A 326 -19.65 15.97 24.19
C GLY A 326 -20.73 15.55 23.19
N ILE A 327 -20.35 14.94 22.07
CA ILE A 327 -21.30 14.30 21.15
C ILE A 327 -21.75 12.96 21.77
N GLN A 328 -23.06 12.73 21.83
CA GLN A 328 -23.64 11.46 22.29
C GLN A 328 -24.31 10.67 21.16
N ASP A 329 -24.58 11.29 20.01
CA ASP A 329 -25.15 10.58 18.86
C ASP A 329 -24.11 9.63 18.23
N GLU A 330 -24.35 8.33 18.39
CA GLU A 330 -23.49 7.28 17.83
C GLU A 330 -23.37 7.37 16.30
N LYS A 331 -24.41 7.85 15.59
CA LYS A 331 -24.36 8.01 14.13
C LYS A 331 -23.40 9.12 13.73
N GLU A 332 -23.43 10.23 14.45
CA GLU A 332 -22.55 11.37 14.24
C GLU A 332 -21.10 11.00 14.58
N ILE A 333 -20.85 10.35 15.72
CA ILE A 333 -19.51 9.85 16.10
C ILE A 333 -18.95 8.91 15.02
N PHE A 334 -19.78 7.99 14.49
CA PHE A 334 -19.35 7.08 13.43
C PHE A 334 -18.99 7.82 12.14
N LYS A 335 -19.75 8.86 11.78
CA LYS A 335 -19.46 9.70 10.61
C LYS A 335 -18.11 10.40 10.76
N ILE A 336 -17.92 11.11 11.87
CA ILE A 336 -16.67 11.80 12.22
C ILE A 336 -15.50 10.79 12.21
N GLN A 337 -15.66 9.64 12.87
CA GLN A 337 -14.63 8.59 12.87
C GLN A 337 -14.19 8.20 11.45
N ASN A 338 -15.12 8.01 10.51
CA ASN A 338 -14.76 7.63 9.15
C ASN A 338 -14.18 8.78 8.35
N GLU A 339 -14.59 10.03 8.59
CA GLU A 339 -13.97 11.21 7.98
C GLU A 339 -12.48 11.32 8.36
N TYR A 340 -12.16 11.11 9.64
CA TYR A 340 -10.76 11.07 10.09
C TYR A 340 -10.00 9.86 9.53
N ARG A 341 -10.57 8.66 9.57
CA ARG A 341 -9.94 7.48 8.92
C ARG A 341 -9.68 7.73 7.43
N LEU A 342 -10.61 8.39 6.74
CA LEU A 342 -10.47 8.77 5.34
C LEU A 342 -9.32 9.75 5.12
N ARG A 343 -9.15 10.74 6.00
CA ARG A 343 -8.01 11.68 5.97
C ARG A 343 -6.68 10.92 6.04
N TYR A 344 -6.52 10.03 7.02
CA TYR A 344 -5.28 9.25 7.15
C TYR A 344 -5.04 8.28 5.99
N ALA A 345 -6.09 7.68 5.42
CA ALA A 345 -5.98 6.88 4.21
C ALA A 345 -5.51 7.70 3.00
N LYS A 346 -6.02 8.94 2.84
CA LYS A 346 -5.57 9.88 1.80
C LYS A 346 -4.12 10.29 2.00
N ASN A 347 -3.70 10.59 3.23
CA ASN A 347 -2.32 10.94 3.55
C ASN A 347 -1.36 9.80 3.20
N LEU A 348 -1.70 8.55 3.51
CA LEU A 348 -0.86 7.40 3.11
C LEU A 348 -0.76 7.26 1.60
N LYS A 349 -1.89 7.30 0.89
CA LYS A 349 -1.90 7.23 -0.57
C LYS A 349 -1.02 8.31 -1.17
N ASP A 350 -1.12 9.55 -0.67
CA ASP A 350 -0.30 10.66 -1.13
C ASP A 350 1.19 10.47 -0.80
N SER A 351 1.52 9.99 0.40
CA SER A 351 2.89 9.67 0.82
C SER A 351 3.54 8.68 -0.14
N PHE A 352 2.84 7.58 -0.43
CA PHE A 352 3.34 6.55 -1.33
C PHE A 352 3.46 7.03 -2.77
N ARG A 353 2.51 7.86 -3.21
CA ARG A 353 2.58 8.50 -4.53
C ARG A 353 3.82 9.39 -4.66
N VAL A 354 4.08 10.26 -3.68
CA VAL A 354 5.24 11.17 -3.68
C VAL A 354 6.55 10.40 -3.78
N ILE A 355 6.76 9.38 -2.93
CA ILE A 355 7.98 8.57 -2.96
C ILE A 355 8.12 7.77 -4.26
N LYS A 356 7.02 7.17 -4.74
CA LYS A 356 6.99 6.50 -6.05
C LYS A 356 7.39 7.44 -7.18
N ASP A 357 6.83 8.65 -7.22
CA ASP A 357 7.11 9.62 -8.27
C ASP A 357 8.61 10.03 -8.25
N VAL A 358 9.18 10.23 -7.05
CA VAL A 358 10.64 10.43 -6.86
C VAL A 358 11.44 9.27 -7.44
N LEU A 359 11.14 8.03 -7.09
CA LEU A 359 11.86 6.85 -7.58
C LEU A 359 11.75 6.68 -9.10
N ILE A 360 10.58 6.98 -9.70
CA ILE A 360 10.40 6.97 -11.16
C ILE A 360 11.31 8.00 -11.81
N THR A 361 11.42 9.22 -11.28
CA THR A 361 12.30 10.26 -11.86
C THR A 361 13.80 9.90 -11.81
N GLN A 362 14.16 8.98 -10.91
CA GLN A 362 15.52 8.45 -10.74
C GLN A 362 15.80 7.19 -11.58
N ASN A 363 14.82 6.75 -12.38
CA ASN A 363 14.85 5.47 -13.09
C ASN A 363 14.97 4.24 -12.16
N ASN A 364 14.59 4.37 -10.87
CA ASN A 364 14.52 3.25 -9.94
C ASN A 364 13.14 2.60 -9.99
N THR A 365 12.85 1.95 -11.12
CA THR A 365 11.52 1.41 -11.42
C THR A 365 11.15 0.21 -10.55
N LEU A 366 12.13 -0.53 -10.02
CA LEU A 366 11.90 -1.71 -9.18
C LEU A 366 11.39 -1.29 -7.79
N GLU A 367 12.10 -0.40 -7.10
CA GLU A 367 11.65 0.09 -5.79
C GLU A 367 10.35 0.89 -5.91
N ALA A 368 10.17 1.67 -6.99
CA ALA A 368 8.92 2.40 -7.24
C ALA A 368 7.69 1.48 -7.27
N GLN A 369 7.85 0.21 -7.66
CA GLN A 369 6.75 -0.75 -7.72
C GLN A 369 6.23 -1.14 -6.33
N GLU A 370 7.12 -1.34 -5.35
CA GLU A 370 6.71 -1.66 -3.98
C GLU A 370 5.91 -0.50 -3.37
N TRP A 371 6.35 0.74 -3.60
CA TRP A 371 5.60 1.93 -3.17
C TRP A 371 4.27 2.08 -3.93
N HIS A 372 4.23 1.81 -5.24
CA HIS A 372 2.99 1.84 -6.01
C HIS A 372 1.98 0.77 -5.55
N LYS A 373 2.45 -0.42 -5.15
CA LYS A 373 1.60 -1.47 -4.55
C LYS A 373 0.92 -0.97 -3.28
N LEU A 374 1.67 -0.30 -2.41
CA LEU A 374 1.15 0.31 -1.19
C LEU A 374 0.19 1.49 -1.48
N GLU A 375 0.48 2.31 -2.49
CA GLU A 375 -0.41 3.39 -2.98
C GLU A 375 -1.77 2.84 -3.41
N LEU A 376 -1.80 1.80 -4.23
CA LEU A 376 -3.04 1.17 -4.72
C LEU A 376 -3.85 0.56 -3.58
N TYR A 377 -3.18 -0.04 -2.60
CA TYR A 377 -3.84 -0.57 -1.42
C TYR A 377 -4.41 0.53 -0.50
N ALA A 378 -3.67 1.64 -0.31
CA ALA A 378 -4.20 2.81 0.38
C ALA A 378 -5.43 3.37 -0.33
N LYS A 379 -5.45 3.37 -1.68
CA LYS A 379 -6.63 3.74 -2.47
C LYS A 379 -7.81 2.77 -2.29
N GLU A 380 -7.56 1.45 -2.19
CA GLU A 380 -8.58 0.45 -1.86
C GLU A 380 -9.24 0.79 -0.51
N LYS A 381 -8.44 1.11 0.52
CA LYS A 381 -8.95 1.51 1.85
C LYS A 381 -9.70 2.83 1.83
N GLU A 382 -9.21 3.83 1.09
CA GLU A 382 -9.90 5.10 0.88
C GLU A 382 -11.31 4.86 0.30
N ASN A 383 -11.43 4.03 -0.75
CA ASN A 383 -12.72 3.71 -1.38
C ASN A 383 -13.65 2.96 -0.41
N HIS A 384 -13.14 1.99 0.34
CA HIS A 384 -13.93 1.26 1.33
C HIS A 384 -14.48 2.17 2.43
N ILE A 385 -13.67 3.10 2.94
CA ILE A 385 -14.12 4.08 3.96
C ILE A 385 -15.16 5.03 3.35
N ASN A 386 -14.92 5.53 2.15
CA ASN A 386 -15.88 6.39 1.43
C ASN A 386 -17.26 5.72 1.27
N LEU A 387 -17.31 4.44 0.90
CA LEU A 387 -18.58 3.70 0.80
C LEU A 387 -19.29 3.65 2.17
N SER A 388 -18.56 3.35 3.24
CA SER A 388 -19.14 3.26 4.59
C SER A 388 -19.72 4.58 5.11
N ILE A 389 -19.20 5.72 4.64
CA ILE A 389 -19.74 7.05 4.95
C ILE A 389 -21.06 7.24 4.20
N LYS A 390 -21.05 6.98 2.89
CA LYS A 390 -22.18 7.26 2.00
C LYS A 390 -23.36 6.32 2.16
N ASP A 391 -23.14 5.07 2.59
CA ASP A 391 -24.20 4.12 2.91
C ASP A 391 -25.17 4.64 3.99
N ARG A 392 -24.76 5.66 4.76
CA ARG A 392 -25.56 6.28 5.83
C ARG A 392 -26.11 7.67 5.48
N GLU A 393 -25.82 8.20 4.29
CA GLU A 393 -26.35 9.48 3.82
C GLU A 393 -27.72 9.27 3.13
N LYS A 394 -28.76 10.02 3.57
CA LYS A 394 -30.13 9.86 3.07
C LYS A 394 -30.31 10.18 1.57
N ASN A 395 -29.37 10.90 0.94
CA ASN A 395 -29.44 11.39 -0.44
C ASN A 395 -28.15 11.11 -1.25
N ALA A 396 -27.47 9.99 -1.02
CA ALA A 396 -26.25 9.69 -1.77
C ALA A 396 -26.56 9.39 -3.25
N ASP A 397 -25.81 10.04 -4.16
CA ASP A 397 -25.87 9.73 -5.59
C ASP A 397 -25.51 8.26 -5.84
N ILE A 398 -26.52 7.49 -6.23
CA ILE A 398 -26.44 6.05 -6.46
C ILE A 398 -25.35 5.72 -7.51
N PHE A 399 -25.25 6.51 -8.59
CA PHE A 399 -24.26 6.27 -9.64
C PHE A 399 -22.83 6.44 -9.11
N LYS A 400 -22.60 7.49 -8.32
CA LYS A 400 -21.29 7.72 -7.69
C LYS A 400 -20.91 6.62 -6.70
N ASN A 401 -21.88 6.06 -5.98
CA ASN A 401 -21.64 4.94 -5.05
C ASN A 401 -21.30 3.66 -5.80
N ILE A 402 -22.03 3.36 -6.88
CA ILE A 402 -21.76 2.24 -7.76
C ILE A 402 -20.34 2.33 -8.34
N LEU A 403 -19.93 3.52 -8.82
CA LEU A 403 -18.58 3.71 -9.37
C LEU A 403 -17.48 3.46 -8.32
N ILE A 404 -17.63 3.97 -7.09
CA ILE A 404 -16.65 3.72 -6.02
C ILE A 404 -16.63 2.24 -5.66
N TRP A 405 -17.78 1.58 -5.62
CA TRP A 405 -17.88 0.15 -5.37
C TRP A 405 -17.16 -0.66 -6.45
N PHE A 406 -17.38 -0.35 -7.74
CA PHE A 406 -16.66 -0.98 -8.85
C PHE A 406 -15.15 -0.79 -8.73
N ASN A 407 -14.69 0.43 -8.43
CA ASN A 407 -13.26 0.71 -8.24
C ASN A 407 -12.67 -0.08 -7.05
N CYS A 408 -13.42 -0.23 -5.97
CA CYS A 408 -13.03 -1.02 -4.80
C CYS A 408 -12.92 -2.53 -5.14
N VAL A 409 -13.92 -3.07 -5.83
CA VAL A 409 -13.94 -4.47 -6.29
C VAL A 409 -12.78 -4.73 -7.25
N LEU A 410 -12.55 -3.84 -8.21
CA LEU A 410 -11.47 -3.94 -9.17
C LEU A 410 -10.09 -3.99 -8.50
N LEU A 411 -9.82 -3.07 -7.56
CA LEU A 411 -8.57 -3.06 -6.81
C LEU A 411 -8.38 -4.33 -5.98
N ASN A 412 -9.42 -4.81 -5.31
CA ASN A 412 -9.36 -6.06 -4.54
C ASN A 412 -9.13 -7.28 -5.44
N VAL A 413 -9.76 -7.35 -6.62
CA VAL A 413 -9.50 -8.40 -7.61
C VAL A 413 -8.03 -8.34 -8.01
N TYR A 414 -7.49 -7.18 -8.41
CA TYR A 414 -6.09 -7.06 -8.77
C TYR A 414 -5.12 -7.41 -7.63
N ARG A 415 -5.41 -7.04 -6.38
CA ARG A 415 -4.58 -7.43 -5.23
C ARG A 415 -4.50 -8.94 -5.09
N ASN A 416 -5.65 -9.61 -5.25
CA ASN A 416 -5.77 -11.04 -5.02
C ASN A 416 -5.25 -11.89 -6.19
N THR A 417 -5.47 -11.45 -7.44
CA THR A 417 -5.09 -12.20 -8.64
C THR A 417 -3.72 -11.82 -9.20
N SER A 418 -3.18 -10.65 -8.84
CA SER A 418 -1.96 -10.11 -9.45
C SER A 418 -1.02 -9.37 -8.50
N ASP A 419 -1.39 -9.24 -7.22
CA ASP A 419 -0.73 -8.35 -6.25
C ASP A 419 -0.54 -6.92 -6.81
N HIS A 420 -1.62 -6.39 -7.40
CA HIS A 420 -1.60 -5.11 -8.14
C HIS A 420 -0.61 -5.06 -9.32
N HIS A 421 -0.55 -6.15 -10.09
CA HIS A 421 0.36 -6.35 -11.23
C HIS A 421 1.84 -6.31 -10.84
N ASN A 422 2.17 -6.94 -9.71
CA ASN A 422 3.54 -7.11 -9.22
C ASN A 422 3.97 -8.59 -9.18
N ASP A 423 3.01 -9.52 -9.09
CA ASP A 423 3.28 -10.95 -8.91
C ASP A 423 2.92 -11.74 -10.16
N PHE A 424 3.93 -12.05 -10.98
CA PHE A 424 3.78 -12.83 -12.21
C PHE A 424 3.13 -14.20 -11.95
N LEU A 425 3.56 -14.91 -10.90
CA LEU A 425 3.07 -16.25 -10.60
C LEU A 425 1.60 -16.23 -10.19
N LYS A 426 1.14 -15.23 -9.42
CA LYS A 426 -0.29 -15.07 -9.13
C LYS A 426 -1.10 -14.86 -10.41
N ILE A 427 -0.64 -14.01 -11.32
CA ILE A 427 -1.34 -13.74 -12.57
C ILE A 427 -1.42 -15.00 -13.43
N LEU A 428 -0.30 -15.72 -13.58
CA LEU A 428 -0.24 -16.96 -14.35
C LEU A 428 -1.18 -18.01 -13.76
N ASN A 429 -1.11 -18.24 -12.44
CA ASN A 429 -1.97 -19.21 -11.75
C ASN A 429 -3.47 -18.88 -11.93
N PHE A 430 -3.84 -17.60 -11.84
CA PHE A 430 -5.22 -17.17 -12.05
C PHE A 430 -5.65 -17.37 -13.51
N THR A 431 -4.77 -17.03 -14.46
CA THR A 431 -5.00 -17.22 -15.91
C THR A 431 -5.26 -18.69 -16.24
N VAL A 432 -4.40 -19.59 -15.75
CA VAL A 432 -4.57 -21.05 -15.91
C VAL A 432 -5.91 -21.51 -15.32
N GLY A 433 -6.27 -21.03 -14.13
CA GLY A 433 -7.56 -21.32 -13.53
C GLY A 433 -8.76 -20.91 -14.40
N MET A 434 -8.70 -19.75 -15.05
CA MET A 434 -9.77 -19.29 -15.95
C MET A 434 -9.87 -20.13 -17.23
N ILE A 435 -8.73 -20.55 -17.80
CA ILE A 435 -8.72 -21.44 -18.98
C ILE A 435 -9.34 -22.80 -18.65
N VAL A 436 -8.90 -23.40 -17.54
CA VAL A 436 -9.41 -24.71 -17.07
C VAL A 436 -10.90 -24.64 -16.78
N LEU A 437 -11.35 -23.60 -16.08
CA LEU A 437 -12.76 -23.41 -15.76
C LEU A 437 -13.63 -23.35 -17.02
N TYR A 438 -13.18 -22.62 -18.03
CA TYR A 438 -13.89 -22.52 -19.31
C TYR A 438 -13.93 -23.86 -20.07
N GLY A 439 -12.81 -24.59 -20.12
CA GLY A 439 -12.77 -25.92 -20.73
C GLY A 439 -13.67 -26.94 -20.04
N VAL A 440 -13.64 -26.98 -18.70
CA VAL A 440 -14.54 -27.85 -17.91
C VAL A 440 -16.00 -27.47 -18.11
N PHE A 441 -16.30 -26.17 -18.21
CA PHE A 441 -17.66 -25.69 -18.48
C PHE A 441 -18.17 -26.15 -19.85
N ILE A 442 -17.35 -26.10 -20.91
CA ILE A 442 -17.74 -26.59 -22.24
C ILE A 442 -18.03 -28.10 -22.21
N PHE A 443 -17.17 -28.88 -21.57
CA PHE A 443 -17.40 -30.33 -21.40
C PHE A 443 -18.71 -30.61 -20.64
N PHE A 444 -18.99 -29.81 -19.60
CA PHE A 444 -20.24 -29.90 -18.85
C PHE A 444 -21.47 -29.53 -19.69
N CYS A 445 -21.38 -28.51 -20.55
CA CYS A 445 -22.45 -28.19 -21.49
C CYS A 445 -22.77 -29.37 -22.40
N GLN A 446 -21.76 -30.02 -22.98
CA GLN A 446 -21.96 -31.18 -23.86
C GLN A 446 -22.61 -32.36 -23.12
N ALA A 447 -22.10 -32.69 -21.93
CA ALA A 447 -22.54 -33.88 -21.20
C ALA A 447 -23.94 -33.74 -20.58
N CYS A 448 -24.39 -32.52 -20.25
CA CYS A 448 -25.56 -32.34 -19.40
C CYS A 448 -26.77 -31.67 -20.08
N ILE A 449 -26.66 -31.13 -21.30
CA ILE A 449 -27.77 -30.44 -21.98
C ILE A 449 -29.01 -31.32 -22.14
N GLU A 450 -28.85 -32.61 -22.47
CA GLU A 450 -29.98 -33.52 -22.62
C GLU A 450 -30.71 -33.79 -21.29
N PRO A 451 -30.03 -34.21 -20.20
CA PRO A 451 -30.63 -34.29 -18.87
C PRO A 451 -31.33 -33.00 -18.44
N TYR A 452 -30.72 -31.84 -18.69
CA TYR A 452 -31.29 -30.54 -18.32
C TYR A 452 -32.55 -30.21 -19.09
N SER A 453 -32.56 -30.44 -20.40
CA SER A 453 -33.75 -30.21 -21.24
C SER A 453 -34.95 -31.03 -20.76
N LYS A 454 -34.73 -32.28 -20.32
CA LYS A 454 -35.74 -33.16 -19.77
C LYS A 454 -36.20 -32.70 -18.37
N PHE A 455 -35.26 -32.36 -17.49
CA PHE A 455 -35.52 -31.86 -16.15
C PHE A 455 -36.36 -30.58 -16.13
N PHE A 456 -36.06 -29.61 -16.99
CA PHE A 456 -36.85 -28.37 -17.10
C PHE A 456 -38.23 -28.59 -17.71
N ASN A 457 -38.40 -29.59 -18.59
CA ASN A 457 -39.69 -29.93 -19.18
C ASN A 457 -40.61 -30.68 -18.18
N GLU A 458 -40.05 -31.48 -17.27
CA GLU A 458 -40.81 -32.28 -16.28
C GLU A 458 -41.12 -31.52 -14.97
N LEU A 459 -40.38 -30.46 -14.65
CA LEU A 459 -40.59 -29.69 -13.43
C LEU A 459 -41.82 -28.78 -13.51
N LYS A 460 -42.86 -29.10 -12.73
CA LYS A 460 -43.95 -28.15 -12.46
C LYS A 460 -43.36 -26.91 -11.79
N SER A 461 -43.72 -25.74 -12.32
CA SER A 461 -43.26 -24.42 -11.87
C SER A 461 -43.24 -24.28 -10.34
N SER A 462 -44.25 -24.83 -9.63
CA SER A 462 -44.40 -24.85 -8.16
C SER A 462 -43.24 -25.50 -7.36
N VAL A 463 -42.63 -26.58 -7.86
CA VAL A 463 -41.56 -27.30 -7.12
C VAL A 463 -40.23 -26.53 -7.18
N ILE A 464 -39.99 -25.84 -8.31
CA ILE A 464 -38.84 -24.94 -8.48
C ILE A 464 -38.92 -23.78 -7.48
N PHE A 465 -40.10 -23.20 -7.22
CA PHE A 465 -40.27 -22.13 -6.22
C PHE A 465 -39.92 -22.58 -4.80
N ILE A 466 -40.23 -23.82 -4.42
CA ILE A 466 -39.95 -24.36 -3.08
C ILE A 466 -38.44 -24.60 -2.91
N ILE A 467 -37.78 -25.19 -3.91
CA ILE A 467 -36.33 -25.45 -3.86
C ILE A 467 -35.54 -24.15 -3.82
N ILE A 468 -35.90 -23.16 -4.66
CA ILE A 468 -35.28 -21.84 -4.66
C ILE A 468 -35.56 -21.10 -3.35
N GLY A 469 -36.78 -21.18 -2.81
CA GLY A 469 -37.14 -20.59 -1.52
C GLY A 469 -36.30 -21.16 -0.37
N ILE A 470 -36.09 -22.48 -0.34
CA ILE A 470 -35.24 -23.15 0.65
C ILE A 470 -33.76 -22.75 0.46
N LEU A 471 -33.27 -22.63 -0.77
CA LEU A 471 -31.89 -22.22 -1.05
C LEU A 471 -31.63 -20.75 -0.69
N VAL A 472 -32.58 -19.85 -0.97
CA VAL A 472 -32.55 -18.45 -0.54
C VAL A 472 -32.65 -18.34 0.98
N PHE A 473 -33.46 -19.19 1.63
CA PHE A 473 -33.60 -19.22 3.09
C PHE A 473 -32.34 -19.77 3.79
N LEU A 474 -31.78 -20.88 3.32
CA LEU A 474 -30.47 -21.39 3.76
C LEU A 474 -29.39 -20.35 3.54
N CYS A 475 -29.49 -19.61 2.43
CA CYS A 475 -28.59 -18.52 2.17
C CYS A 475 -28.75 -17.41 3.26
N CYS A 476 -29.96 -16.92 3.50
CA CYS A 476 -30.23 -15.94 4.56
C CYS A 476 -29.78 -16.40 5.96
N ILE A 477 -29.89 -17.69 6.27
CA ILE A 477 -29.38 -18.29 7.52
C ILE A 477 -27.85 -18.24 7.56
N MET A 478 -27.15 -18.64 6.49
CA MET A 478 -25.69 -18.55 6.43
C MET A 478 -25.18 -17.08 6.50
N PHE A 479 -25.95 -16.13 5.96
CA PHE A 479 -25.70 -14.69 6.10
C PHE A 479 -25.85 -14.22 7.55
N TYR A 480 -26.82 -14.74 8.29
CA TYR A 480 -27.05 -14.43 9.71
C TYR A 480 -25.94 -14.98 10.62
N PHE A 481 -25.41 -16.17 10.33
CA PHE A 481 -24.38 -16.83 11.15
C PHE A 481 -22.93 -16.36 10.88
N ASN A 482 -22.63 -15.73 9.73
CA ASN A 482 -21.25 -15.32 9.42
C ASN A 482 -20.88 -13.97 10.05
N ARG A 483 -20.54 -13.99 11.35
CA ARG A 483 -20.15 -12.85 12.21
C ARG A 483 -18.83 -12.13 11.83
N LYS A 484 -18.32 -12.21 10.59
CA LYS A 484 -17.12 -11.46 10.17
C LYS A 484 -17.48 -10.24 9.30
N LYS A 485 -16.95 -9.07 9.69
CA LYS A 485 -17.15 -7.71 9.12
C LYS A 485 -16.78 -7.52 7.63
N SER A 486 -16.50 -8.57 6.86
CA SER A 486 -16.12 -8.40 5.45
C SER A 486 -17.34 -8.06 4.59
N ILE A 487 -17.45 -6.79 4.19
CA ILE A 487 -18.43 -6.31 3.20
C ILE A 487 -18.37 -7.17 1.92
N PHE A 488 -17.19 -7.69 1.56
CA PHE A 488 -17.00 -8.54 0.39
C PHE A 488 -17.67 -9.91 0.48
N ALA A 489 -17.69 -10.56 1.66
CA ALA A 489 -18.42 -11.81 1.82
C ALA A 489 -19.94 -11.59 1.66
N LYS A 490 -20.44 -10.43 2.11
CA LYS A 490 -21.83 -10.01 1.91
C LYS A 490 -22.13 -9.69 0.44
N SER A 491 -21.21 -9.05 -0.28
CA SER A 491 -21.36 -8.76 -1.72
C SER A 491 -21.34 -10.03 -2.58
N ILE A 492 -20.47 -11.01 -2.28
CA ILE A 492 -20.45 -12.32 -2.97
C ILE A 492 -21.78 -13.03 -2.78
N PHE A 493 -22.32 -12.99 -1.57
CA PHE A 493 -23.59 -13.62 -1.25
C PHE A 493 -24.79 -12.96 -1.93
N PHE A 494 -24.78 -11.63 -1.99
CA PHE A 494 -25.75 -10.85 -2.73
C PHE A 494 -25.70 -11.16 -4.24
N ILE A 495 -24.50 -11.36 -4.81
CA ILE A 495 -24.35 -11.78 -6.20
C ILE A 495 -24.92 -13.18 -6.41
N ILE A 496 -24.65 -14.14 -5.52
CA ILE A 496 -25.24 -15.49 -5.58
C ILE A 496 -26.76 -15.42 -5.51
N ALA A 497 -27.31 -14.64 -4.58
CA ALA A 497 -28.75 -14.42 -4.46
C ALA A 497 -29.33 -13.77 -5.73
N MET A 498 -28.65 -12.78 -6.31
CA MET A 498 -29.04 -12.13 -7.57
C MET A 498 -28.98 -13.10 -8.75
N VAL A 499 -27.99 -13.99 -8.81
CA VAL A 499 -27.93 -15.06 -9.81
C VAL A 499 -29.17 -15.94 -9.70
N PHE A 500 -29.57 -16.35 -8.50
CA PHE A 500 -30.79 -17.14 -8.29
C PHE A 500 -32.08 -16.36 -8.60
N ILE A 501 -32.13 -15.05 -8.32
CA ILE A 501 -33.26 -14.17 -8.69
C ILE A 501 -33.36 -14.01 -10.21
N VAL A 502 -32.23 -13.88 -10.91
CA VAL A 502 -32.20 -13.83 -12.38
C VAL A 502 -32.66 -15.17 -12.95
N LEU A 503 -32.17 -16.30 -12.43
CA LEU A 503 -32.64 -17.65 -12.82
C LEU A 503 -34.15 -17.82 -12.61
N TYR A 504 -34.70 -17.27 -11.53
CA TYR A 504 -36.14 -17.18 -11.26
C TYR A 504 -36.88 -16.35 -12.32
N LEU A 505 -36.42 -15.13 -12.61
CA LEU A 505 -37.05 -14.23 -13.60
C LEU A 505 -37.04 -14.85 -15.00
N VAL A 506 -35.98 -15.59 -15.34
CA VAL A 506 -35.83 -16.26 -16.64
C VAL A 506 -36.80 -17.42 -16.81
N THR A 507 -37.03 -18.18 -15.73
CA THR A 507 -38.02 -19.27 -15.71
C THR A 507 -39.44 -18.72 -15.89
N TYR A 508 -39.72 -17.53 -15.32
CA TYR A 508 -41.03 -16.87 -15.34
C TYR A 508 -41.35 -16.10 -16.63
N PHE A 509 -40.39 -15.35 -17.20
CA PHE A 509 -40.67 -14.40 -18.30
C PHE A 509 -40.51 -14.97 -19.72
N TYR A 510 -39.66 -15.98 -19.96
CA TYR A 510 -39.47 -16.50 -21.31
C TYR A 510 -40.56 -17.54 -21.68
N LYS A 511 -41.10 -17.47 -22.90
CA LYS A 511 -42.11 -18.42 -23.38
C LYS A 511 -41.50 -19.59 -24.16
N THR A 512 -40.27 -19.42 -24.67
CA THR A 512 -39.50 -20.41 -25.44
C THR A 512 -38.44 -21.10 -24.57
N ASN A 513 -38.43 -22.44 -24.56
CA ASN A 513 -37.53 -23.24 -23.71
C ASN A 513 -36.03 -23.10 -24.07
N GLU A 514 -35.68 -22.80 -25.33
CA GLU A 514 -34.28 -22.68 -25.78
C GLU A 514 -33.52 -21.55 -25.07
N TYR A 515 -34.06 -20.32 -25.07
CA TYR A 515 -33.43 -19.16 -24.44
C TYR A 515 -33.31 -19.28 -22.92
N LYS A 516 -34.27 -19.97 -22.27
CA LYS A 516 -34.20 -20.27 -20.84
C LYS A 516 -32.97 -21.10 -20.51
N THR A 517 -32.73 -22.16 -21.27
CA THR A 517 -31.60 -23.07 -21.05
C THR A 517 -30.27 -22.36 -21.28
N ILE A 518 -30.15 -21.57 -22.35
CA ILE A 518 -28.91 -20.81 -22.64
C ILE A 518 -28.59 -19.85 -21.49
N LEU A 519 -29.56 -19.05 -21.06
CA LEU A 519 -29.35 -18.07 -20.00
C LEU A 519 -29.04 -18.73 -18.65
N TYR A 520 -29.69 -19.85 -18.33
CA TYR A 520 -29.34 -20.65 -17.15
C TYR A 520 -27.87 -21.09 -17.18
N LEU A 521 -27.41 -21.66 -18.30
CA LEU A 521 -26.02 -22.13 -18.44
C LEU A 521 -25.01 -20.98 -18.35
N VAL A 522 -25.30 -19.82 -18.96
CA VAL A 522 -24.47 -18.62 -18.82
C VAL A 522 -24.37 -18.17 -17.35
N MET A 523 -25.48 -18.20 -16.62
CA MET A 523 -25.48 -17.87 -15.19
C MET A 523 -24.70 -18.89 -14.35
N CYS A 524 -24.78 -20.18 -14.67
CA CYS A 524 -23.94 -21.21 -14.07
C CYS A 524 -22.45 -20.96 -14.33
N TYR A 525 -22.07 -20.55 -15.54
CA TYR A 525 -20.70 -20.21 -15.85
C TYR A 525 -20.22 -19.02 -15.01
N ILE A 526 -21.00 -17.94 -14.96
CA ILE A 526 -20.70 -16.76 -14.13
C ILE A 526 -20.52 -17.17 -12.65
N LEU A 527 -21.42 -18.00 -12.12
CA LEU A 527 -21.31 -18.53 -10.76
C LEU A 527 -20.02 -19.34 -10.55
N SER A 528 -19.66 -20.17 -11.52
CA SER A 528 -18.44 -20.98 -11.48
C SER A 528 -17.17 -20.12 -11.42
N ILE A 529 -17.14 -18.96 -12.11
CA ILE A 529 -16.03 -17.99 -12.04
C ILE A 529 -15.89 -17.44 -10.63
N TYR A 530 -17.01 -17.09 -9.99
CA TYR A 530 -17.00 -16.60 -8.62
C TYR A 530 -16.52 -17.66 -7.63
N ILE A 531 -16.97 -18.91 -7.77
CA ILE A 531 -16.53 -20.03 -6.94
C ILE A 531 -15.02 -20.28 -7.11
N CYS A 532 -14.53 -20.27 -8.36
CA CYS A 532 -13.10 -20.41 -8.66
C CYS A 532 -12.29 -19.28 -8.01
N TYR A 533 -12.71 -18.03 -8.16
CA TYR A 533 -12.09 -16.88 -7.51
C TYR A 533 -12.09 -17.00 -5.97
N PHE A 534 -13.18 -17.53 -5.37
CA PHE A 534 -13.23 -17.78 -3.94
C PHE A 534 -12.18 -18.82 -3.50
N PHE A 535 -12.11 -19.97 -4.18
CA PHE A 535 -11.10 -21.00 -3.90
C PHE A 535 -9.67 -20.50 -4.07
N PHE A 536 -9.43 -19.67 -5.10
CA PHE A 536 -8.14 -19.03 -5.34
C PHE A 536 -7.65 -18.17 -4.15
N ASN A 537 -8.59 -17.58 -3.40
CA ASN A 537 -8.33 -16.67 -2.29
C ASN A 537 -8.31 -17.34 -0.91
N ILE A 538 -8.49 -18.65 -0.83
CA ILE A 538 -8.39 -19.36 0.45
C ILE A 538 -6.96 -19.27 0.98
N LYS A 539 -6.82 -18.79 2.23
CA LYS A 539 -5.54 -18.58 2.92
C LYS A 539 -4.88 -19.87 3.43
N ASN A 540 -5.59 -21.00 3.40
CA ASN A 540 -5.01 -22.29 3.79
C ASN A 540 -3.97 -22.72 2.76
N ILE A 541 -2.70 -22.77 3.17
CA ILE A 541 -1.55 -23.04 2.31
C ILE A 541 -1.68 -24.40 1.61
N ILE A 542 -2.05 -25.46 2.36
CA ILE A 542 -2.15 -26.82 1.81
C ILE A 542 -3.23 -26.88 0.74
N PHE A 543 -4.41 -26.36 1.05
CA PHE A 543 -5.52 -26.31 0.08
C PHE A 543 -5.12 -25.54 -1.19
N ASN A 544 -4.47 -24.38 -1.03
CA ASN A 544 -4.08 -23.54 -2.15
C ASN A 544 -3.07 -24.23 -3.08
N ILE A 545 -2.08 -24.94 -2.51
CA ILE A 545 -1.12 -25.73 -3.28
C ILE A 545 -1.81 -26.87 -4.05
N VAL A 546 -2.64 -27.67 -3.36
CA VAL A 546 -3.35 -28.80 -3.99
C VAL A 546 -4.29 -28.32 -5.09
N PHE A 547 -5.06 -27.25 -4.83
CA PHE A 547 -5.97 -26.66 -5.81
C PHE A 547 -5.24 -26.21 -7.08
N LYS A 548 -4.13 -25.49 -6.94
CA LYS A 548 -3.30 -25.07 -8.08
C LYS A 548 -2.73 -26.26 -8.83
N PHE A 549 -2.20 -27.26 -8.14
CA PHE A 549 -1.68 -28.47 -8.77
C PHE A 549 -2.74 -29.17 -9.63
N MET A 550 -3.96 -29.32 -9.11
CA MET A 550 -5.08 -29.90 -9.86
C MET A 550 -5.45 -29.06 -11.09
N LEU A 551 -5.46 -27.72 -10.97
CA LEU A 551 -5.67 -26.84 -12.12
C LEU A 551 -4.60 -27.06 -13.20
N TYR A 552 -3.33 -27.16 -12.84
CA TYR A 552 -2.27 -27.41 -13.83
C TYR A 552 -2.36 -28.78 -14.50
N LEU A 553 -2.79 -29.83 -13.78
CA LEU A 553 -3.03 -31.15 -14.38
C LEU A 553 -4.15 -31.12 -15.42
N VAL A 554 -5.28 -30.48 -15.09
CA VAL A 554 -6.40 -30.34 -16.03
C VAL A 554 -6.02 -29.42 -17.19
N PHE A 555 -5.25 -28.37 -16.93
CA PHE A 555 -4.73 -27.49 -17.97
C PHE A 555 -3.85 -28.25 -18.96
N LEU A 556 -2.95 -29.12 -18.48
CA LEU A 556 -2.11 -29.96 -19.33
C LEU A 556 -2.95 -30.93 -20.19
N PHE A 557 -4.00 -31.51 -19.61
CA PHE A 557 -4.96 -32.32 -20.36
C PHE A 557 -5.60 -31.54 -21.51
N PHE A 558 -6.07 -30.32 -21.27
CA PHE A 558 -6.65 -29.48 -22.33
C PHE A 558 -5.62 -29.01 -23.35
N LEU A 559 -4.38 -28.72 -22.93
CA LEU A 559 -3.31 -28.34 -23.85
C LEU A 559 -3.03 -29.44 -24.88
N ILE A 560 -3.08 -30.71 -24.47
CA ILE A 560 -2.83 -31.87 -25.34
C ILE A 560 -4.04 -32.20 -26.21
N ASN A 561 -5.24 -32.26 -25.62
CA ASN A 561 -6.43 -32.80 -26.30
C ASN A 561 -7.31 -31.74 -26.97
N SER A 562 -7.25 -30.48 -26.52
CA SER A 562 -8.20 -29.43 -26.92
C SER A 562 -7.56 -28.04 -26.85
N SER A 563 -6.40 -27.88 -27.50
CA SER A 563 -5.60 -26.64 -27.48
C SER A 563 -6.38 -25.39 -27.93
N GLN A 564 -7.44 -25.57 -28.72
CA GLN A 564 -8.34 -24.51 -29.17
C GLN A 564 -9.03 -23.76 -28.03
N LEU A 565 -9.21 -24.39 -26.86
CA LEU A 565 -9.82 -23.80 -25.66
C LEU A 565 -8.98 -22.69 -25.03
N ILE A 566 -7.69 -22.63 -25.34
CA ILE A 566 -6.77 -21.59 -24.84
C ILE A 566 -7.00 -20.27 -25.58
N ASN A 567 -7.46 -20.33 -26.84
CA ASN A 567 -7.72 -19.14 -27.62
C ASN A 567 -9.11 -18.57 -27.22
N PRO A 568 -9.16 -17.37 -26.63
CA PRO A 568 -10.40 -16.76 -26.16
C PRO A 568 -11.41 -16.47 -27.26
N PHE A 569 -10.95 -16.41 -28.52
CA PHE A 569 -11.78 -16.04 -29.66
C PHE A 569 -12.32 -17.23 -30.43
N THR A 570 -11.81 -18.45 -30.21
CA THR A 570 -12.31 -19.64 -30.92
C THR A 570 -13.80 -19.83 -30.68
N GLY A 571 -14.26 -19.69 -29.44
CA GLY A 571 -15.68 -19.90 -29.14
C GLY A 571 -16.60 -18.77 -29.63
N VAL A 572 -16.05 -17.60 -29.98
CA VAL A 572 -16.83 -16.50 -30.58
C VAL A 572 -16.97 -16.68 -32.09
N PHE A 573 -15.88 -17.03 -32.78
CA PHE A 573 -15.83 -17.07 -34.25
C PHE A 573 -15.92 -18.47 -34.86
N SER A 574 -15.72 -19.52 -34.07
CA SER A 574 -15.68 -20.92 -34.51
C SER A 574 -16.14 -21.85 -33.38
N SER A 575 -17.31 -21.56 -32.82
CA SER A 575 -17.91 -22.32 -31.72
C SER A 575 -18.16 -23.79 -32.06
N ASP A 576 -18.44 -24.08 -33.32
CA ASP A 576 -18.61 -25.42 -33.90
C ASP A 576 -17.38 -26.31 -33.70
N LYS A 577 -16.18 -25.73 -33.56
CA LYS A 577 -14.94 -26.49 -33.33
C LYS A 577 -14.71 -26.88 -31.87
N LEU A 578 -15.44 -26.27 -30.93
CA LEU A 578 -15.28 -26.49 -29.49
C LEU A 578 -16.16 -27.60 -28.95
N TYR A 579 -17.05 -28.17 -29.76
CA TYR A 579 -17.90 -29.28 -29.37
C TYR A 579 -18.14 -30.28 -30.48
N GLU A 580 -18.46 -31.52 -30.09
CA GLU A 580 -18.87 -32.56 -31.02
C GLU A 580 -20.37 -32.43 -31.30
N SER A 581 -20.74 -32.20 -32.56
CA SER A 581 -22.14 -32.06 -32.98
C SER A 581 -22.89 -33.38 -32.79
N GLN A 582 -23.93 -33.35 -31.95
CA GLN A 582 -24.80 -34.50 -31.76
C GLN A 582 -25.63 -34.75 -33.02
N PHE A 583 -25.96 -33.71 -33.78
CA PHE A 583 -26.63 -33.84 -35.07
C PHE A 583 -25.78 -34.61 -36.08
N GLU A 584 -24.50 -34.25 -36.24
CA GLU A 584 -23.60 -34.95 -37.15
C GLU A 584 -23.40 -36.41 -36.75
N LYS A 585 -23.30 -36.69 -35.45
CA LYS A 585 -23.22 -38.06 -34.92
C LYS A 585 -24.47 -38.86 -35.25
N SER A 586 -25.65 -38.35 -34.92
CA SER A 586 -26.93 -38.99 -35.24
C SER A 586 -27.16 -39.14 -36.75
N LEU A 587 -26.68 -38.20 -37.55
CA LEU A 587 -26.71 -38.28 -39.02
C LEU A 587 -25.79 -39.39 -39.55
N ASN A 588 -24.64 -39.61 -38.91
CA ASN A 588 -23.71 -40.68 -39.27
C ASN A 588 -24.23 -42.07 -38.93
N ASP A 589 -25.10 -42.19 -37.92
CA ASP A 589 -25.75 -43.44 -37.51
C ASP A 589 -26.94 -43.85 -38.41
N LEU A 590 -27.34 -42.98 -39.35
CA LEU A 590 -28.37 -43.29 -40.35
C LEU A 590 -27.84 -44.20 -41.45
N ASN A 591 -28.72 -45.03 -42.00
CA ASN A 591 -28.38 -45.82 -43.19
C ASN A 591 -28.29 -44.93 -44.44
N THR A 592 -27.54 -45.42 -45.44
CA THR A 592 -27.27 -44.70 -46.69
C THR A 592 -28.55 -44.21 -47.38
N SER A 593 -29.60 -45.03 -47.41
CA SER A 593 -30.88 -44.69 -48.05
C SER A 593 -31.62 -43.56 -47.32
N ALA A 594 -31.61 -43.52 -45.99
CA ALA A 594 -32.23 -42.42 -45.23
C ALA A 594 -31.49 -41.10 -45.45
N ILE A 595 -30.15 -41.12 -45.54
CA ILE A 595 -29.35 -39.92 -45.80
C ILE A 595 -29.67 -39.33 -47.17
N ILE A 596 -29.71 -40.16 -48.22
CA ILE A 596 -30.03 -39.70 -49.59
C ILE A 596 -31.46 -39.16 -49.68
N ASN A 597 -32.42 -39.87 -49.09
CA ASN A 597 -33.81 -39.40 -49.07
C ASN A 597 -33.93 -38.07 -48.31
N LEU A 598 -33.25 -37.90 -47.18
CA LEU A 598 -33.24 -36.66 -46.41
C LEU A 598 -32.60 -35.50 -47.20
N ALA A 599 -31.49 -35.76 -47.91
CA ALA A 599 -30.85 -34.78 -48.80
C ALA A 599 -31.81 -34.36 -49.93
N SER A 600 -32.53 -35.29 -50.54
CA SER A 600 -33.50 -35.01 -51.60
C SER A 600 -34.71 -34.20 -51.13
N ILE A 601 -35.11 -34.35 -49.86
CA ILE A 601 -36.18 -33.55 -49.24
C ILE A 601 -35.73 -32.10 -49.03
N LEU A 602 -34.45 -31.90 -48.70
CA LEU A 602 -33.86 -30.58 -48.50
C LEU A 602 -33.52 -29.84 -49.80
N GLN A 603 -33.24 -30.56 -50.89
CA GLN A 603 -32.92 -29.96 -52.19
C GLN A 603 -33.45 -30.83 -53.34
N SER A 604 -34.37 -30.27 -54.14
CA SER A 604 -35.06 -30.96 -55.25
C SER A 604 -34.11 -31.48 -56.34
N ASP A 605 -32.96 -30.83 -56.50
CA ASP A 605 -32.01 -31.07 -57.59
C ASP A 605 -30.82 -31.95 -57.19
N PHE A 606 -30.87 -32.59 -56.00
CA PHE A 606 -29.86 -33.58 -55.62
C PHE A 606 -30.08 -34.84 -56.48
N ASN A 607 -29.38 -34.90 -57.62
CA ASN A 607 -29.52 -35.86 -58.72
C ASN A 607 -30.28 -37.15 -58.34
N LEU A 608 -31.56 -37.18 -58.71
CA LEU A 608 -32.55 -38.25 -58.51
C LEU A 608 -32.14 -39.62 -59.10
N HIS A 609 -30.98 -39.74 -59.73
CA HIS A 609 -30.51 -40.97 -60.39
C HIS A 609 -29.93 -42.04 -59.43
N LEU A 610 -29.85 -41.74 -58.13
CA LEU A 610 -29.19 -42.57 -57.12
C LEU A 610 -30.12 -43.47 -56.29
N LYS A 611 -31.43 -43.55 -56.62
CA LYS A 611 -32.39 -44.35 -55.84
C LYS A 611 -32.12 -45.86 -55.88
N ASP A 612 -31.37 -46.36 -56.86
CA ASP A 612 -31.19 -47.80 -57.12
C ASP A 612 -29.72 -48.26 -57.42
N GLN A 613 -28.68 -47.51 -57.00
CA GLN A 613 -27.28 -47.89 -57.25
C GLN A 613 -26.36 -47.82 -56.01
N ASN A 614 -25.22 -48.54 -56.08
CA ASN A 614 -24.13 -48.49 -55.10
C ASN A 614 -23.53 -47.07 -55.04
N ILE A 615 -24.04 -46.24 -54.12
CA ILE A 615 -23.57 -44.87 -53.88
C ILE A 615 -22.10 -44.89 -53.45
N SER A 616 -21.28 -44.05 -54.08
CA SER A 616 -19.87 -43.92 -53.70
C SER A 616 -19.73 -43.22 -52.34
N PHE A 617 -18.63 -43.50 -51.62
CA PHE A 617 -18.32 -42.84 -50.34
C PHE A 617 -18.25 -41.30 -50.48
N THR A 618 -17.78 -40.81 -51.63
CA THR A 618 -17.71 -39.37 -51.94
C THR A 618 -19.09 -38.74 -52.04
N GLU A 619 -20.02 -39.35 -52.77
CA GLU A 619 -21.39 -38.86 -52.94
C GLU A 619 -22.17 -38.87 -51.63
N LEU A 620 -21.98 -39.92 -50.82
CA LEU A 620 -22.60 -40.00 -49.49
C LEU A 620 -22.10 -38.87 -48.56
N ASN A 621 -20.80 -38.57 -48.58
CA ASN A 621 -20.24 -37.47 -47.79
C ASN A 621 -20.71 -36.11 -48.29
N SER A 622 -20.89 -35.93 -49.61
CA SER A 622 -21.49 -34.71 -50.16
C SER A 622 -22.94 -34.54 -49.72
N ALA A 623 -23.73 -35.62 -49.69
CA ALA A 623 -25.11 -35.58 -49.18
C ALA A 623 -25.15 -35.22 -47.69
N LYS A 624 -24.27 -35.80 -46.86
CA LYS A 624 -24.13 -35.44 -45.44
C LYS A 624 -23.78 -33.97 -45.25
N ALA A 625 -22.78 -33.47 -45.99
CA ALA A 625 -22.37 -32.06 -45.94
C ALA A 625 -23.52 -31.10 -46.32
N LEU A 626 -24.33 -31.47 -47.32
CA LEU A 626 -25.51 -30.72 -47.73
C LEU A 626 -26.56 -30.63 -46.62
N ILE A 627 -26.83 -31.76 -45.96
CA ILE A 627 -27.78 -31.86 -44.85
C ILE A 627 -27.29 -31.02 -43.66
N VAL A 628 -26.00 -31.09 -43.33
CA VAL A 628 -25.40 -30.29 -42.25
C VAL A 628 -25.51 -28.79 -42.54
N ALA A 629 -25.21 -28.36 -43.77
CA ALA A 629 -25.32 -26.96 -44.19
C ALA A 629 -26.76 -26.42 -44.12
N ASN A 630 -27.76 -27.28 -44.35
CA ASN A 630 -29.18 -26.91 -44.40
C ASN A 630 -30.00 -27.44 -43.21
N LYS A 631 -29.35 -27.86 -42.11
CA LYS A 631 -30.02 -28.54 -40.99
C LYS A 631 -31.18 -27.74 -40.38
N GLU A 632 -31.11 -26.40 -40.38
CA GLU A 632 -32.20 -25.56 -39.87
C GLU A 632 -33.49 -25.67 -40.70
N ASN A 633 -33.40 -26.00 -41.99
CA ASN A 633 -34.58 -26.17 -42.84
C ASN A 633 -35.39 -27.41 -42.45
N LEU A 634 -34.78 -28.41 -41.80
CA LEU A 634 -35.49 -29.57 -41.25
C LEU A 634 -36.49 -29.17 -40.16
N LEU A 635 -36.23 -28.08 -39.42
CA LEU A 635 -37.16 -27.53 -38.42
C LEU A 635 -38.38 -26.83 -39.05
N LYS A 636 -38.34 -26.52 -40.36
CA LYS A 636 -39.32 -25.67 -41.07
C LYS A 636 -39.86 -26.31 -42.35
N LEU A 637 -39.85 -27.64 -42.46
CA LEU A 637 -40.42 -28.33 -43.62
C LEU A 637 -41.93 -28.05 -43.75
N ASN A 638 -42.41 -27.93 -44.99
CA ASN A 638 -43.85 -27.91 -45.27
C ASN A 638 -44.49 -29.28 -44.98
N ASP A 639 -45.82 -29.32 -44.83
CA ASP A 639 -46.55 -30.53 -44.42
C ASP A 639 -46.27 -31.75 -45.31
N ALA A 640 -46.14 -31.54 -46.63
CA ALA A 640 -45.86 -32.59 -47.60
C ALA A 640 -44.44 -33.19 -47.45
N ASN A 641 -43.43 -32.36 -47.17
CA ASN A 641 -42.06 -32.80 -46.93
C ASN A 641 -41.89 -33.38 -45.53
N LEU A 642 -42.62 -32.85 -44.54
CA LEU A 642 -42.63 -33.35 -43.18
C LEU A 642 -43.20 -34.77 -43.10
N ASN A 643 -44.31 -35.03 -43.79
CA ASN A 643 -44.90 -36.37 -43.86
C ASN A 643 -43.94 -37.36 -44.55
N ARG A 644 -43.32 -36.97 -45.67
CA ARG A 644 -42.29 -37.78 -46.34
C ARG A 644 -41.08 -38.06 -45.43
N ALA A 645 -40.59 -37.06 -44.70
CA ALA A 645 -39.48 -37.24 -43.78
C ALA A 645 -39.83 -38.21 -42.64
N LYS A 646 -41.05 -38.11 -42.08
CA LYS A 646 -41.55 -39.03 -41.05
C LYS A 646 -41.80 -40.44 -41.58
N GLU A 647 -42.24 -40.61 -42.82
CA GLU A 647 -42.39 -41.93 -43.45
C GLU A 647 -41.03 -42.63 -43.64
N VAL A 648 -39.99 -41.87 -44.02
CA VAL A 648 -38.64 -42.42 -44.27
C VAL A 648 -37.88 -42.72 -42.97
N LEU A 649 -38.01 -41.87 -41.95
CA LEU A 649 -37.17 -41.91 -40.74
C LEU A 649 -37.94 -42.30 -39.47
N GLY A 650 -39.27 -42.28 -39.47
CA GLY A 650 -40.10 -42.58 -38.31
C GLY A 650 -39.73 -41.74 -37.08
N GLU A 651 -39.58 -42.40 -35.93
CA GLU A 651 -39.19 -41.76 -34.66
C GLU A 651 -37.79 -41.12 -34.72
N LYS A 652 -36.87 -41.66 -35.54
CA LYS A 652 -35.51 -41.10 -35.70
C LYS A 652 -35.53 -39.67 -36.25
N TYR A 653 -36.56 -39.29 -37.00
CA TYR A 653 -36.72 -37.91 -37.46
C TYR A 653 -36.89 -36.93 -36.29
N THR A 654 -37.68 -37.32 -35.29
CA THR A 654 -37.90 -36.50 -34.08
C THR A 654 -36.65 -36.44 -33.20
N GLU A 655 -35.87 -37.51 -33.17
CA GLU A 655 -34.56 -37.55 -32.50
C GLU A 655 -33.54 -36.63 -33.18
N LEU A 656 -33.46 -36.65 -34.52
CA LEU A 656 -32.65 -35.72 -35.31
C LEU A 656 -33.02 -34.26 -35.02
N LEU A 657 -34.30 -33.91 -35.04
CA LEU A 657 -34.78 -32.56 -34.70
C LEU A 657 -34.36 -32.13 -33.28
N LYS A 658 -34.39 -33.05 -32.31
CA LYS A 658 -33.95 -32.80 -30.94
C LYS A 658 -32.45 -32.49 -30.89
N THR A 659 -31.62 -33.26 -31.60
CA THR A 659 -30.17 -33.02 -31.66
C THR A 659 -29.81 -31.69 -32.32
N ILE A 660 -30.55 -31.24 -33.35
CA ILE A 660 -30.36 -29.91 -33.95
C ILE A 660 -30.57 -28.79 -32.91
N ASN A 661 -31.64 -28.90 -32.11
CA ASN A 661 -31.93 -27.90 -31.08
C ASN A 661 -30.91 -27.94 -29.93
N GLN A 662 -30.40 -29.11 -29.57
CA GLN A 662 -29.33 -29.26 -28.58
C GLN A 662 -28.02 -28.62 -29.05
N ASP A 663 -27.60 -28.90 -30.28
CA ASP A 663 -26.42 -28.27 -30.87
C ASP A 663 -26.57 -26.75 -30.92
N LYS A 664 -27.75 -26.24 -31.31
CA LYS A 664 -28.05 -24.80 -31.35
C LYS A 664 -27.97 -24.15 -29.95
N ILE A 665 -28.49 -24.80 -28.91
CA ILE A 665 -28.35 -24.33 -27.53
C ILE A 665 -26.87 -24.32 -27.11
N THR A 666 -26.14 -25.38 -27.42
CA THR A 666 -24.70 -25.54 -27.10
C THR A 666 -23.89 -24.43 -27.75
N GLU A 667 -24.06 -24.24 -29.06
CA GLU A 667 -23.36 -23.25 -29.86
C GLU A 667 -23.58 -21.83 -29.32
N ASN A 668 -24.85 -21.45 -29.06
CA ASN A 668 -25.17 -20.12 -28.54
C ASN A 668 -24.67 -19.90 -27.11
N THR A 669 -24.69 -20.94 -26.28
CA THR A 669 -24.11 -20.89 -24.93
C THR A 669 -22.59 -20.70 -24.98
N ILE A 670 -21.90 -21.44 -25.86
CA ILE A 670 -20.46 -21.28 -26.09
C ILE A 670 -20.17 -19.86 -26.55
N LYS A 671 -20.84 -19.37 -27.60
CA LYS A 671 -20.65 -17.98 -28.09
C LYS A 671 -20.79 -16.94 -26.98
N SER A 672 -21.85 -17.04 -26.19
CA SER A 672 -22.15 -16.10 -25.09
C SER A 672 -21.09 -16.14 -23.98
N THR A 673 -20.69 -17.33 -23.53
CA THR A 673 -19.69 -17.49 -22.46
C THR A 673 -18.27 -17.18 -22.92
N SER A 674 -17.96 -17.37 -24.21
CA SER A 674 -16.67 -17.03 -24.83
C SER A 674 -16.38 -15.54 -24.77
N VAL A 675 -17.39 -14.68 -24.93
CA VAL A 675 -17.23 -13.22 -24.81
C VAL A 675 -16.73 -12.86 -23.41
N LEU A 676 -17.35 -13.43 -22.37
CA LEU A 676 -16.95 -13.19 -20.98
C LEU A 676 -15.54 -13.74 -20.69
N TYR A 677 -15.27 -14.97 -21.15
CA TYR A 677 -13.95 -15.59 -21.05
C TYR A 677 -12.87 -14.73 -21.72
N GLY A 678 -13.13 -14.21 -22.93
CA GLY A 678 -12.20 -13.35 -23.65
C GLY A 678 -11.92 -12.03 -22.95
N ILE A 679 -12.92 -11.36 -22.38
CA ILE A 679 -12.71 -10.15 -21.57
C ILE A 679 -11.79 -10.45 -20.38
N ILE A 680 -12.03 -11.54 -19.65
CA ILE A 680 -11.22 -11.91 -18.49
C ILE A 680 -9.79 -12.23 -18.91
N LEU A 681 -9.59 -12.98 -20.00
CA LEU A 681 -8.26 -13.31 -20.49
C LEU A 681 -7.50 -12.07 -20.96
N LEU A 682 -8.17 -11.12 -21.62
CA LEU A 682 -7.57 -9.83 -21.99
C LEU A 682 -7.11 -9.04 -20.76
N LEU A 683 -7.89 -9.01 -19.68
CA LEU A 683 -7.48 -8.38 -18.41
C LEU A 683 -6.28 -9.10 -17.77
N CYS A 684 -6.23 -10.43 -17.87
CA CYS A 684 -5.08 -11.22 -17.42
C CYS A 684 -3.83 -10.91 -18.24
N ILE A 685 -3.95 -10.86 -19.58
CA ILE A 685 -2.87 -10.51 -20.50
C ILE A 685 -2.40 -9.07 -20.25
N PHE A 686 -3.31 -8.12 -20.06
CA PHE A 686 -2.97 -6.75 -19.70
C PHE A 686 -2.17 -6.71 -18.39
N SER A 687 -2.56 -7.50 -17.40
CA SER A 687 -1.84 -7.63 -16.13
C SER A 687 -0.45 -8.25 -16.32
N LEU A 688 -0.33 -9.29 -17.16
CA LEU A 688 0.95 -9.91 -17.53
C LEU A 688 1.85 -8.91 -18.24
N GLN A 689 1.34 -8.19 -19.23
CA GLN A 689 2.08 -7.17 -19.97
C GLN A 689 2.58 -6.07 -19.05
N LYS A 690 1.72 -5.58 -18.14
CA LYS A 690 2.10 -4.57 -17.15
C LYS A 690 3.20 -5.09 -16.24
N THR A 691 3.11 -6.34 -15.80
CA THR A 691 4.14 -6.99 -14.95
C THR A 691 5.44 -7.26 -15.73
N ALA A 692 5.36 -7.67 -16.99
CA ALA A 692 6.51 -7.95 -17.85
C ALA A 692 7.28 -6.69 -18.23
N ARG A 693 6.57 -5.59 -18.58
CA ARG A 693 7.20 -4.26 -18.80
C ARG A 693 7.88 -3.75 -17.54
N LYS A 694 7.31 -4.04 -16.38
CA LYS A 694 7.85 -3.66 -15.05
C LYS A 694 9.06 -4.48 -14.61
N ASN A 695 9.15 -5.74 -15.03
CA ASN A 695 10.27 -6.66 -14.72
C ASN A 695 11.33 -6.73 -15.83
N SER A 696 11.19 -5.94 -16.89
CA SER A 696 12.16 -5.85 -17.97
C SER A 696 13.41 -5.13 -17.50
N ILE A 697 14.56 -5.79 -17.63
CA ILE A 697 15.90 -5.21 -17.41
C ILE A 697 16.22 -4.16 -18.50
N VAL A 698 15.52 -4.22 -19.64
CA VAL A 698 15.67 -3.26 -20.73
C VAL A 698 14.75 -2.06 -20.45
N PRO A 699 15.29 -0.83 -20.30
CA PRO A 699 14.47 0.36 -20.10
C PRO A 699 13.57 0.60 -21.30
N SER A 700 12.35 1.08 -21.02
CA SER A 700 11.38 1.51 -22.03
C SER A 700 11.79 2.80 -22.72
#